data_AF-A0A2G1XIU1-F1
#
_entry.id   AF-A0A2G1XIU1-F1
#
_cell.length_a   1.000
_cell.length_b   1.000
_cell.length_c   1.000
_cell.angle_alpha   90.00
_cell.angle_beta   90.00
_cell.angle_gamma   90.00
#
_symmetry.space_group_name_H-M   'P 1'
#
loop_
_entity.id
_entity.type
_entity.pdbx_description
1 polymer ?
#
loop_
_entity_poly.entity_id
_entity_poly.type
_entity_poly.pdbx_seq_one_letter_code
_entity_poly.pdbx_strand_id
1 'polypeptide(L)'
;MKISFLLQNAYGIGGTIRSTFNVASALAARHDVEIVSTIRSGERPKLPLSPKVKLVNLIDRRAEKGADRDHALLEQDSRYIPPVEAKGAHFSALTDQRVAEHLARTDADVVVATRPGLVMYLAEFGQDRYLRIGQEHRIYGTHEPTIRAYQDTAIPRLDAHTTVSEADAKTHREQFPEAKTKIVCLPNGCPPSEVEPSDGTAKLVVAAGRLIPVKRYDLLVSAWATVTAARPDWKLRIYGRGPELAKLRAQIDRLGLNDTLTLMGAHSPIETEWAKGSIAAVTSREESFGMTIVEAMGCGVPVVATDCPHGPGEIITDGEDGLLVPVGDSDAIAKGLLKLIEDDELRRTMGAAARESAQRYAPERIADAYLELIDSLGGPRVAPGDTGAQATAKAPAKATVKPAAKAERSPLATLLRRTAGKIVRPLRRRAAAPAKPAAEKAPAKPVLKPLRPVASCRVDAHGDIHVLVQRKGLSGENLSLTVTRRKEGKPVAVPLTPPADGKGPWTAVLKRSELRLAEGRWDLHVVRPADKARRRVVSHLAEGRGLVDLQPLPGAPFTWWVPYPTVDGFLALRAWYRDAHAEARSIKADDEAFTVEGTLHGTEFTDGRKAVLSGTPRGDNASEVSVDVEVVDATTFRFTVPYERLHAARRGADSATWDLSLRTAPGGEPVRVARLTGDIVDRNKTDVHPTVGGVRPYFTVNSDLAVNVPADETA
;
A
#
# COMPACT_ATOMS: atom_id res chain seq x y z
N MET A 1 -4.71 10.64 28.98
CA MET A 1 -3.72 9.59 29.25
C MET A 1 -2.66 9.59 28.16
N LYS A 2 -1.46 9.12 28.50
CA LYS A 2 -0.35 8.85 27.60
C LYS A 2 -0.21 7.35 27.38
N ILE A 3 -0.27 6.92 26.12
CA ILE A 3 -0.21 5.51 25.73
C ILE A 3 1.07 5.27 24.92
N SER A 4 1.87 4.30 25.34
CA SER A 4 3.14 3.95 24.69
C SER A 4 3.09 2.55 24.11
N PHE A 5 3.24 2.43 22.79
CA PHE A 5 3.36 1.14 22.11
C PHE A 5 4.83 0.79 21.91
N LEU A 6 5.28 -0.34 22.46
CA LEU A 6 6.60 -0.91 22.16
C LEU A 6 6.51 -1.73 20.87
N LEU A 7 7.31 -1.36 19.88
CA LEU A 7 7.46 -2.06 18.61
C LEU A 7 8.91 -2.45 18.39
N GLN A 8 9.15 -3.62 17.79
CA GLN A 8 10.54 -4.04 17.51
C GLN A 8 11.16 -3.21 16.37
N ASN A 9 10.39 -2.92 15.33
CA ASN A 9 10.85 -2.11 14.21
C ASN A 9 9.68 -1.41 13.52
N ALA A 10 9.59 -0.09 13.66
CA ALA A 10 8.56 0.74 13.04
C ALA A 10 8.77 1.02 11.53
N TYR A 11 9.88 0.57 10.93
CA TYR A 11 10.30 0.93 9.57
C TYR A 11 10.02 -0.14 8.51
N GLY A 12 9.47 -1.29 8.93
CA GLY A 12 9.02 -2.37 8.03
C GLY A 12 7.63 -2.13 7.43
N ILE A 13 7.10 -3.16 6.76
CA ILE A 13 5.74 -3.18 6.16
C ILE A 13 4.87 -4.33 6.69
N GLY A 14 5.27 -4.95 7.80
CA GLY A 14 4.59 -6.11 8.36
C GLY A 14 3.21 -5.80 8.96
N GLY A 15 2.37 -6.83 9.10
CA GLY A 15 1.01 -6.71 9.63
C GLY A 15 0.95 -6.08 11.02
N THR A 16 1.81 -6.50 11.95
CA THR A 16 1.93 -5.92 13.30
C THR A 16 2.22 -4.41 13.28
N ILE A 17 3.12 -3.97 12.40
CA ILE A 17 3.46 -2.53 12.27
C ILE A 17 2.25 -1.77 11.76
N ARG A 18 1.58 -2.30 10.72
CA ARG A 18 0.38 -1.72 10.14
C ARG A 18 -0.74 -1.59 11.16
N SER A 19 -1.09 -2.67 11.87
CA SER A 19 -2.18 -2.65 12.84
C SER A 19 -1.88 -1.75 14.03
N THR A 20 -0.64 -1.75 14.54
CA THR A 20 -0.21 -0.83 15.60
C THR A 20 -0.31 0.62 15.14
N PHE A 21 0.15 0.94 13.91
CA PHE A 21 0.08 2.31 13.37
C PHE A 21 -1.37 2.79 13.22
N ASN A 22 -2.26 1.90 12.76
CA ASN A 22 -3.67 2.21 12.58
C ASN A 22 -4.33 2.58 13.92
N VAL A 23 -4.21 1.69 14.93
CA VAL A 23 -4.84 1.94 16.24
C VAL A 23 -4.16 3.10 16.99
N ALA A 24 -2.83 3.23 16.93
CA ALA A 24 -2.13 4.36 17.53
C ALA A 24 -2.55 5.70 16.92
N SER A 25 -2.75 5.74 15.60
CA SER A 25 -3.23 6.95 14.91
C SER A 25 -4.65 7.32 15.32
N ALA A 26 -5.53 6.34 15.52
CA ALA A 26 -6.89 6.56 16.01
C ALA A 26 -6.91 7.03 17.48
N LEU A 27 -6.12 6.41 18.36
CA LEU A 27 -5.96 6.84 19.75
C LEU A 27 -5.38 8.27 19.86
N ALA A 28 -4.44 8.63 18.97
CA ALA A 28 -3.83 9.96 18.93
C ALA A 28 -4.80 11.08 18.53
N ALA A 29 -6.04 10.75 18.15
CA ALA A 29 -7.10 11.74 18.00
C ALA A 29 -7.54 12.33 19.35
N ARG A 30 -7.44 11.56 20.45
CA ARG A 30 -7.98 11.88 21.79
C ARG A 30 -6.94 11.82 22.91
N HIS A 31 -5.79 11.19 22.68
CA HIS A 31 -4.77 10.93 23.70
C HIS A 31 -3.36 11.29 23.22
N ASP A 32 -2.42 11.41 24.16
CA ASP A 32 -1.00 11.47 23.82
C ASP A 32 -0.51 10.06 23.52
N VAL A 33 -0.01 9.82 22.32
CA VAL A 33 0.38 8.49 21.88
C VAL A 33 1.79 8.52 21.33
N GLU A 34 2.62 7.62 21.84
CA GLU A 34 3.94 7.36 21.29
C GLU A 34 4.10 5.90 20.86
N ILE A 35 4.90 5.71 19.82
CA ILE A 35 5.42 4.42 19.41
C ILE A 35 6.92 4.45 19.71
N VAL A 36 7.36 3.49 20.50
CA VAL A 36 8.77 3.29 20.86
C VAL A 36 9.28 2.11 20.05
N SER A 37 10.01 2.42 18.98
CA SER A 37 10.70 1.43 18.16
C SER A 37 12.01 1.06 18.83
N THR A 38 12.24 -0.23 19.15
CA THR A 38 13.52 -0.66 19.71
C THR A 38 14.65 -0.41 18.71
N ILE A 39 14.41 -0.67 17.42
CA ILE A 39 15.37 -0.45 16.33
C ILE A 39 14.87 0.62 15.36
N ARG A 40 15.77 1.53 14.99
CA ARG A 40 15.64 2.38 13.81
C ARG A 40 16.49 1.84 12.68
N SER A 41 15.83 1.31 11.65
CA SER A 41 16.49 0.78 10.45
C SER A 41 16.35 1.68 9.22
N GLY A 42 15.69 2.83 9.34
CA GLY A 42 15.47 3.75 8.23
C GLY A 42 15.27 5.20 8.66
N GLU A 43 15.27 6.11 7.68
CA GLU A 43 15.03 7.53 7.93
C GLU A 43 13.59 7.80 8.36
N ARG A 44 12.63 7.18 7.66
CA ARG A 44 11.19 7.32 7.86
C ARG A 44 10.48 5.98 7.74
N PRO A 45 9.37 5.75 8.47
CA PRO A 45 8.53 4.57 8.27
C PRO A 45 8.07 4.42 6.82
N LYS A 46 7.92 3.17 6.36
CA LYS A 46 7.38 2.86 5.02
C LYS A 46 5.86 2.92 4.98
N LEU A 47 5.21 2.65 6.10
CA LEU A 47 3.77 2.75 6.26
C LEU A 47 3.38 4.16 6.75
N PRO A 48 2.20 4.68 6.37
CA PRO A 48 1.72 5.97 6.86
C PRO A 48 1.57 5.98 8.39
N LEU A 49 2.10 7.00 9.04
CA LEU A 49 1.92 7.25 10.47
C LEU A 49 1.37 8.66 10.68
N SER A 50 0.35 8.79 11.52
CA SER A 50 -0.21 10.10 11.88
C SER A 50 0.88 10.99 12.49
N PRO A 51 0.98 12.28 12.09
CA PRO A 51 1.94 13.22 12.68
C PRO A 51 1.62 13.55 14.14
N LYS A 52 0.45 13.15 14.65
CA LYS A 52 0.09 13.26 16.07
C LYS A 52 0.70 12.14 16.92
N VAL A 53 1.16 11.05 16.31
CA VAL A 53 1.84 9.96 17.01
C VAL A 53 3.33 10.28 17.07
N LYS A 54 3.89 10.31 18.28
CA LYS A 54 5.31 10.52 18.49
C LYS A 54 6.07 9.21 18.24
N LEU A 55 7.03 9.20 17.31
CA LEU A 55 7.90 8.04 17.09
C LEU A 55 9.24 8.23 17.84
N VAL A 56 9.52 7.36 18.79
CA VAL A 56 10.75 7.30 19.58
C VAL A 56 11.56 6.10 19.13
N ASN A 57 12.88 6.24 19.04
CA ASN A 57 13.79 5.15 18.67
C ASN A 57 14.82 4.92 19.76
N LEU A 58 15.00 3.67 20.19
CA LEU A 58 15.93 3.33 21.27
C LEU A 58 17.35 3.04 20.76
N ILE A 59 17.47 2.37 19.61
CA ILE A 59 18.74 1.97 19.00
C ILE A 59 18.75 2.37 17.52
N ASP A 60 19.72 3.17 17.11
CA ASP A 60 19.88 3.61 15.72
C ASP A 60 20.87 2.73 14.95
N ARG A 61 20.31 1.85 14.11
CA ARG A 61 21.05 0.87 13.28
C ARG A 61 21.01 1.20 11.79
N ARG A 62 20.72 2.44 11.40
CA ARG A 62 20.75 2.83 9.99
C ARG A 62 22.12 2.55 9.39
N ALA A 63 22.14 1.96 8.18
CA ALA A 63 23.37 1.79 7.42
C ALA A 63 24.06 3.15 7.26
N GLU A 64 25.38 3.18 7.49
CA GLU A 64 26.27 4.34 7.39
C GLU A 64 26.08 5.45 8.43
N LYS A 65 24.85 5.72 8.91
CA LYS A 65 24.51 6.87 9.78
C LYS A 65 24.01 6.51 11.19
N GLY A 66 23.85 5.23 11.49
CA GLY A 66 23.34 4.77 12.78
C GLY A 66 24.30 5.08 13.92
N ALA A 67 23.84 5.81 14.94
CA ALA A 67 24.66 6.19 16.08
C ALA A 67 25.11 4.99 16.94
N ASP A 68 24.30 3.92 16.94
CA ASP A 68 24.58 2.71 17.74
C ASP A 68 25.13 1.57 16.87
N ARG A 69 25.39 1.78 15.57
CA ARG A 69 25.70 0.70 14.61
C ARG A 69 26.92 -0.16 14.99
N ASP A 70 27.91 0.45 15.64
CA ASP A 70 29.19 -0.17 16.04
C ASP A 70 29.24 -0.42 17.56
N HIS A 71 28.08 -0.34 18.25
CA HIS A 71 28.03 -0.48 19.70
C HIS A 71 28.30 -1.93 20.11
N ALA A 72 29.31 -2.17 20.96
CA ALA A 72 29.77 -3.53 21.31
C ALA A 72 28.66 -4.45 21.87
N LEU A 73 27.70 -3.90 22.63
CA LEU A 73 26.55 -4.66 23.14
C LEU A 73 25.54 -5.14 22.07
N LEU A 74 25.67 -4.71 20.80
CA LEU A 74 24.86 -5.27 19.71
C LEU A 74 25.28 -6.70 19.35
N GLU A 75 26.56 -7.02 19.52
CA GLU A 75 27.13 -8.34 19.22
C GLU A 75 26.99 -9.33 20.40
N GLN A 76 26.48 -8.85 21.55
CA GLN A 76 26.25 -9.67 22.72
C GLN A 76 24.79 -10.12 22.76
N ASP A 77 24.58 -11.41 23.01
CA ASP A 77 23.26 -12.01 23.13
C ASP A 77 22.45 -11.35 24.27
N SER A 78 21.14 -11.26 24.07
CA SER A 78 20.22 -10.85 25.14
C SER A 78 20.27 -11.85 26.29
N ARG A 79 20.22 -11.34 27.53
CA ARG A 79 20.11 -12.17 28.74
C ARG A 79 18.68 -12.55 29.10
N TYR A 80 17.69 -11.87 28.51
CA TYR A 80 16.28 -12.00 28.89
C TYR A 80 15.42 -12.64 27.80
N ILE A 81 15.87 -12.56 26.54
CA ILE A 81 15.14 -13.10 25.39
C ILE A 81 15.82 -14.40 24.94
N PRO A 82 15.07 -15.51 24.75
CA PRO A 82 15.66 -16.76 24.33
C PRO A 82 16.35 -16.63 22.96
N PRO A 83 17.47 -17.32 22.71
CA PRO A 83 18.29 -17.13 21.51
C PRO A 83 17.54 -17.23 20.18
N VAL A 84 16.50 -18.06 20.10
CA VAL A 84 15.68 -18.24 18.90
C VAL A 84 14.92 -16.96 18.55
N GLU A 85 14.22 -16.36 19.51
CA GLU A 85 13.53 -15.07 19.32
C GLU A 85 14.55 -13.93 19.17
N ALA A 86 15.64 -13.96 19.94
CA ALA A 86 16.67 -12.93 19.90
C ALA A 86 17.30 -12.82 18.50
N LYS A 87 17.67 -13.94 17.89
CA LYS A 87 18.23 -13.96 16.52
C LYS A 87 17.18 -13.57 15.47
N GLY A 88 15.95 -14.09 15.58
CA GLY A 88 14.89 -13.83 14.62
C GLY A 88 14.38 -12.37 14.61
N ALA A 89 14.53 -11.65 15.72
CA ALA A 89 14.04 -10.30 15.89
C ALA A 89 15.14 -9.26 16.15
N HIS A 90 16.40 -9.68 16.24
CA HIS A 90 17.57 -8.87 16.57
C HIS A 90 17.53 -8.23 17.96
N PHE A 91 17.15 -8.99 18.99
CA PHE A 91 17.38 -8.60 20.38
C PHE A 91 18.84 -8.85 20.78
N SER A 92 19.40 -7.96 21.59
CA SER A 92 20.80 -7.98 22.02
C SER A 92 20.93 -7.43 23.44
N ALA A 93 22.10 -7.53 24.05
CA ALA A 93 22.38 -6.92 25.35
C ALA A 93 22.14 -5.40 25.34
N LEU A 94 22.37 -4.72 24.20
CA LEU A 94 22.03 -3.30 24.07
C LEU A 94 20.51 -3.09 24.12
N THR A 95 19.75 -4.00 23.53
CA THR A 95 18.28 -3.95 23.57
C THR A 95 17.78 -4.13 24.99
N ASP A 96 18.33 -5.08 25.74
CA ASP A 96 18.03 -5.27 27.17
C ASP A 96 18.21 -3.95 27.94
N GLN A 97 19.39 -3.32 27.77
CA GLN A 97 19.73 -2.09 28.48
C GLN A 97 18.79 -0.95 28.11
N ARG A 98 18.60 -0.67 26.82
CA ARG A 98 17.84 0.52 26.39
C ARG A 98 16.34 0.37 26.64
N VAL A 99 15.79 -0.84 26.53
CA VAL A 99 14.38 -1.10 26.87
C VAL A 99 14.17 -0.98 28.38
N ALA A 100 15.04 -1.56 29.21
CA ALA A 100 14.95 -1.42 30.67
C ALA A 100 15.03 0.05 31.11
N GLU A 101 16.00 0.81 30.60
CA GLU A 101 16.14 2.24 30.88
C GLU A 101 14.94 3.08 30.43
N HIS A 102 14.30 2.71 29.32
CA HIS A 102 13.12 3.38 28.81
C HIS A 102 11.90 3.09 29.71
N LEU A 103 11.62 1.81 29.99
CA LEU A 103 10.52 1.37 30.85
C LEU A 103 10.66 1.90 32.28
N ALA A 104 11.90 2.09 32.76
CA ALA A 104 12.15 2.69 34.06
C ALA A 104 11.83 4.20 34.13
N ARG A 105 11.88 4.91 33.01
CA ARG A 105 11.74 6.38 32.94
C ARG A 105 10.46 6.89 32.27
N THR A 106 9.74 6.03 31.56
CA THR A 106 8.52 6.43 30.84
C THR A 106 7.44 7.01 31.76
N ASP A 107 6.86 8.12 31.36
CA ASP A 107 5.72 8.82 31.95
C ASP A 107 4.39 8.37 31.33
N ALA A 108 4.39 7.28 30.56
CA ALA A 108 3.16 6.70 30.02
C ALA A 108 2.28 6.13 31.13
N ASP A 109 0.96 6.26 30.97
CA ASP A 109 -0.05 5.64 31.85
C ASP A 109 -0.28 4.17 31.50
N VAL A 110 -0.05 3.82 30.22
CA VAL A 110 -0.25 2.49 29.65
C VAL A 110 0.91 2.17 28.71
N VAL A 111 1.48 0.98 28.84
CA VAL A 111 2.50 0.44 27.94
C VAL A 111 1.99 -0.84 27.29
N VAL A 112 1.99 -0.87 25.96
CA VAL A 112 1.53 -2.00 25.15
C VAL A 112 2.71 -2.63 24.42
N ALA A 113 3.00 -3.92 24.67
CA ALA A 113 4.08 -4.66 24.03
C ALA A 113 3.55 -5.59 22.91
N THR A 114 4.03 -5.40 21.68
CA THR A 114 3.38 -5.94 20.45
C THR A 114 4.02 -7.22 19.87
N ARG A 115 4.89 -7.90 20.64
CA ARG A 115 5.44 -9.22 20.26
C ARG A 115 5.98 -9.99 21.48
N PRO A 116 6.22 -11.32 21.35
CA PRO A 116 6.76 -12.16 22.42
C PRO A 116 7.94 -11.57 23.19
N GLY A 117 9.04 -11.22 22.53
CA GLY A 117 10.23 -10.68 23.23
C GLY A 117 9.97 -9.34 23.95
N LEU A 118 9.09 -8.50 23.42
CA LEU A 118 8.72 -7.23 24.08
C LEU A 118 7.79 -7.47 25.27
N VAL A 119 6.92 -8.48 25.19
CA VAL A 119 6.09 -8.94 26.31
C VAL A 119 6.98 -9.45 27.44
N MET A 120 8.04 -10.20 27.14
CA MET A 120 9.02 -10.66 28.14
C MET A 120 9.70 -9.46 28.83
N TYR A 121 10.16 -8.46 28.06
CA TYR A 121 10.73 -7.24 28.66
C TYR A 121 9.72 -6.45 29.49
N LEU A 122 8.46 -6.35 29.05
CA LEU A 122 7.44 -5.61 29.79
C LEU A 122 7.08 -6.31 31.10
N ALA A 123 7.03 -7.65 31.12
CA ALA A 123 6.85 -8.43 32.33
C ALA A 123 8.04 -8.28 33.29
N GLU A 124 9.26 -8.18 32.77
CA GLU A 124 10.49 -8.12 33.56
C GLU A 124 10.83 -6.72 34.09
N PHE A 125 10.79 -5.71 33.23
CA PHE A 125 11.20 -4.33 33.55
C PHE A 125 10.03 -3.37 33.77
N GLY A 126 8.80 -3.82 33.52
CA GLY A 126 7.60 -3.03 33.73
C GLY A 126 7.41 -2.65 35.20
N GLN A 127 6.92 -1.43 35.45
CA GLN A 127 6.67 -0.92 36.79
C GLN A 127 5.18 -0.87 37.12
N ASP A 128 4.84 -0.92 38.40
CA ASP A 128 3.44 -0.87 38.84
C ASP A 128 2.79 0.52 38.64
N ARG A 129 3.54 1.55 38.24
CA ARG A 129 3.02 2.90 37.99
C ARG A 129 2.22 3.06 36.69
N TYR A 130 2.23 2.07 35.80
CA TYR A 130 1.47 2.06 34.56
C TYR A 130 0.87 0.69 34.29
N LEU A 131 -0.17 0.62 33.44
CA LEU A 131 -0.72 -0.65 33.00
C LEU A 131 0.24 -1.32 32.00
N ARG A 132 0.50 -2.60 32.22
CA ARG A 132 1.34 -3.47 31.37
C ARG A 132 0.42 -4.37 30.54
N ILE A 133 0.32 -4.08 29.25
CA ILE A 133 -0.53 -4.82 28.31
C ILE A 133 0.36 -5.53 27.28
N GLY A 134 0.21 -6.85 27.16
CA GLY A 134 0.80 -7.61 26.07
C GLY A 134 -0.16 -7.72 24.88
N GLN A 135 0.36 -7.75 23.66
CA GLN A 135 -0.41 -7.99 22.45
C GLN A 135 0.29 -9.03 21.57
N GLU A 136 -0.46 -10.07 21.22
CA GLU A 136 -0.03 -11.19 20.38
C GLU A 136 -0.64 -11.07 18.97
N HIS A 137 0.18 -11.30 17.95
CA HIS A 137 -0.21 -11.24 16.54
C HIS A 137 -0.01 -12.58 15.80
N ARG A 138 0.45 -13.61 16.52
CA ARG A 138 0.54 -15.01 16.05
C ARG A 138 -0.40 -15.90 16.85
N ILE A 139 -0.52 -17.16 16.44
CA ILE A 139 -1.33 -18.15 17.15
C ILE A 139 -0.45 -18.79 18.22
N TYR A 140 -0.95 -18.94 19.45
CA TYR A 140 -0.23 -19.49 20.60
C TYR A 140 0.55 -20.79 20.27
N GLY A 141 -0.13 -21.75 19.65
CA GLY A 141 0.43 -23.06 19.30
C GLY A 141 1.51 -23.03 18.20
N THR A 142 1.66 -21.92 17.47
CA THR A 142 2.59 -21.79 16.33
C THR A 142 3.96 -21.21 16.70
N HIS A 143 4.13 -20.84 17.97
CA HIS A 143 5.43 -20.41 18.49
C HIS A 143 6.36 -21.60 18.67
N GLU A 144 7.65 -21.35 18.47
CA GLU A 144 8.68 -22.32 18.81
C GLU A 144 8.61 -22.61 20.33
N PRO A 145 8.77 -23.88 20.77
CA PRO A 145 8.54 -24.28 22.16
C PRO A 145 9.30 -23.45 23.21
N THR A 146 10.55 -23.07 22.93
CA THR A 146 11.35 -22.24 23.85
C THR A 146 10.78 -20.83 23.96
N ILE A 147 10.40 -20.20 22.84
CA ILE A 147 9.73 -18.89 22.86
C ILE A 147 8.45 -18.96 23.68
N ARG A 148 7.64 -19.99 23.46
CA ARG A 148 6.37 -20.19 24.18
C ARG A 148 6.60 -20.35 25.68
N ALA A 149 7.56 -21.18 26.10
CA ALA A 149 7.87 -21.37 27.52
C ALA A 149 8.23 -20.05 28.22
N TYR A 150 9.00 -19.18 27.57
CA TYR A 150 9.30 -17.85 28.12
C TYR A 150 8.06 -16.95 28.16
N GLN A 151 7.21 -16.98 27.12
CA GLN A 151 5.94 -16.25 27.13
C GLN A 151 5.02 -16.71 28.26
N ASP A 152 4.93 -18.01 28.51
CA ASP A 152 4.08 -18.58 29.56
C ASP A 152 4.47 -18.09 30.97
N THR A 153 5.75 -17.79 31.19
CA THR A 153 6.21 -17.16 32.44
C THR A 153 5.93 -15.65 32.50
N ALA A 154 5.88 -14.98 31.35
CA ALA A 154 5.73 -13.53 31.26
C ALA A 154 4.27 -13.09 31.32
N ILE A 155 3.36 -13.78 30.62
CA ILE A 155 1.96 -13.40 30.47
C ILE A 155 1.26 -13.21 31.83
N PRO A 156 1.36 -14.13 32.80
CA PRO A 156 0.69 -13.99 34.11
C PRO A 156 1.17 -12.80 34.97
N ARG A 157 2.28 -12.15 34.59
CA ARG A 157 2.85 -10.98 35.29
C ARG A 157 2.32 -9.65 34.72
N LEU A 158 1.50 -9.70 33.68
CA LEU A 158 0.91 -8.52 33.05
C LEU A 158 -0.46 -8.18 33.64
N ASP A 159 -0.91 -6.96 33.42
CA ASP A 159 -2.26 -6.53 33.82
C ASP A 159 -3.29 -7.04 32.79
N ALA A 160 -2.93 -7.05 31.50
CA ALA A 160 -3.70 -7.70 30.44
C ALA A 160 -2.81 -8.31 29.34
N HIS A 161 -3.37 -9.27 28.62
CA HIS A 161 -2.80 -9.85 27.42
C HIS A 161 -3.88 -9.96 26.34
N THR A 162 -3.57 -9.48 25.14
CA THR A 162 -4.54 -9.33 24.05
C THR A 162 -4.11 -10.17 22.87
N THR A 163 -5.07 -10.87 22.25
CA THR A 163 -4.88 -11.61 21.01
C THR A 163 -5.64 -10.93 19.87
N VAL A 164 -5.39 -11.33 18.63
CA VAL A 164 -6.07 -10.75 17.46
C VAL A 164 -7.29 -11.56 16.98
N SER A 165 -7.56 -12.69 17.63
CA SER A 165 -8.73 -13.55 17.41
C SER A 165 -9.23 -14.14 18.72
N GLU A 166 -10.55 -14.34 18.83
CA GLU A 166 -11.19 -14.90 20.02
C GLU A 166 -10.85 -16.37 20.21
N ALA A 167 -10.67 -17.13 19.11
CA ALA A 167 -10.17 -18.51 19.19
C ALA A 167 -8.81 -18.60 19.92
N ASP A 168 -7.91 -17.64 19.67
CA ASP A 168 -6.61 -17.59 20.33
C ASP A 168 -6.72 -17.04 21.76
N ALA A 169 -7.62 -16.08 22.01
CA ALA A 169 -7.91 -15.59 23.37
C ALA A 169 -8.43 -16.72 24.27
N LYS A 170 -9.33 -17.56 23.74
CA LYS A 170 -9.84 -18.75 24.42
C LYS A 170 -8.70 -19.72 24.76
N THR A 171 -7.82 -20.02 23.80
CA THR A 171 -6.66 -20.88 24.03
C THR A 171 -5.77 -20.36 25.16
N HIS A 172 -5.50 -19.05 25.19
CA HIS A 172 -4.74 -18.44 26.28
C HIS A 172 -5.48 -18.51 27.63
N ARG A 173 -6.80 -18.29 27.67
CA ARG A 173 -7.60 -18.43 28.91
C ARG A 173 -7.57 -19.85 29.47
N GLU A 174 -7.62 -20.85 28.60
CA GLU A 174 -7.51 -22.27 28.97
C GLU A 174 -6.11 -22.62 29.47
N GLN A 175 -5.07 -22.01 28.91
CA GLN A 175 -3.69 -22.18 29.35
C GLN A 175 -3.40 -21.50 30.70
N PHE A 176 -4.05 -20.37 30.99
CA PHE A 176 -3.81 -19.56 32.19
C PHE A 176 -5.07 -19.35 33.05
N PRO A 177 -5.74 -20.42 33.53
CA PRO A 177 -7.03 -20.31 34.22
C PRO A 177 -6.94 -19.54 35.55
N GLU A 178 -5.79 -19.62 36.22
CA GLU A 178 -5.55 -18.98 37.53
C GLU A 178 -4.84 -17.61 37.42
N ALA A 179 -4.53 -17.16 36.20
CA ALA A 179 -3.85 -15.88 36.03
C ALA A 179 -4.80 -14.71 36.32
N LYS A 180 -4.30 -13.72 37.08
CA LYS A 180 -5.01 -12.45 37.29
C LYS A 180 -4.99 -11.56 36.04
N THR A 181 -4.08 -11.84 35.11
CA THR A 181 -3.96 -11.14 33.83
C THR A 181 -5.25 -11.27 33.03
N LYS A 182 -5.83 -10.13 32.65
CA LYS A 182 -7.03 -10.14 31.82
C LYS A 182 -6.69 -10.52 30.39
N ILE A 183 -7.25 -11.62 29.90
CA ILE A 183 -7.04 -12.11 28.52
C ILE A 183 -8.28 -11.81 27.68
N VAL A 184 -8.11 -11.02 26.61
CA VAL A 184 -9.21 -10.60 25.72
C VAL A 184 -8.79 -10.58 24.25
N CYS A 185 -9.73 -10.79 23.34
CA CYS A 185 -9.51 -10.53 21.91
C CYS A 185 -9.61 -9.03 21.61
N LEU A 186 -8.58 -8.48 20.97
CA LEU A 186 -8.59 -7.17 20.32
C LEU A 186 -8.13 -7.32 18.86
N PRO A 187 -9.08 -7.40 17.91
CA PRO A 187 -8.79 -7.54 16.48
C PRO A 187 -7.87 -6.44 15.94
N ASN A 188 -7.22 -6.70 14.81
CA ASN A 188 -6.43 -5.67 14.15
C ASN A 188 -7.34 -4.61 13.50
N GLY A 189 -6.98 -3.33 13.67
CA GLY A 189 -7.68 -2.23 13.01
C GLY A 189 -7.30 -2.10 11.52
N CYS A 190 -8.30 -1.97 10.66
CA CYS A 190 -8.16 -1.73 9.22
C CYS A 190 -8.91 -0.45 8.84
N PRO A 191 -8.23 0.61 8.35
CA PRO A 191 -8.88 1.85 7.97
C PRO A 191 -9.91 1.60 6.85
N PRO A 192 -11.01 2.36 6.82
CA PRO A 192 -11.91 2.36 5.68
C PRO A 192 -11.15 2.66 4.39
N SER A 193 -11.52 1.96 3.32
CA SER A 193 -10.94 2.18 2.01
C SER A 193 -11.29 3.57 1.48
N GLU A 194 -10.29 4.27 0.93
CA GLU A 194 -10.48 5.58 0.26
C GLU A 194 -10.81 5.43 -1.23
N VAL A 195 -10.72 4.23 -1.79
CA VAL A 195 -10.99 3.98 -3.22
C VAL A 195 -12.48 3.85 -3.50
N GLU A 196 -12.87 4.04 -4.75
CA GLU A 196 -14.22 3.70 -5.17
C GLU A 196 -14.46 2.19 -4.96
N PRO A 197 -15.56 1.77 -4.33
CA PRO A 197 -15.85 0.35 -4.13
C PRO A 197 -15.96 -0.40 -5.46
N SER A 198 -15.69 -1.70 -5.41
CA SER A 198 -16.01 -2.61 -6.51
C SER A 198 -17.52 -2.59 -6.77
N ASP A 199 -17.91 -2.60 -8.05
CA ASP A 199 -19.29 -2.80 -8.50
C ASP A 199 -19.58 -4.28 -8.81
N GLY A 200 -18.59 -5.15 -8.62
CA GLY A 200 -18.73 -6.60 -8.81
C GLY A 200 -18.93 -7.05 -10.25
N THR A 201 -18.68 -6.20 -11.26
CA THR A 201 -18.89 -6.54 -12.68
C THR A 201 -17.64 -7.10 -13.36
N ALA A 202 -16.46 -6.73 -12.88
CA ALA A 202 -15.19 -7.16 -13.47
C ALA A 202 -15.03 -8.67 -13.39
N LYS A 203 -14.57 -9.29 -14.48
CA LYS A 203 -14.28 -10.73 -14.53
C LYS A 203 -12.89 -11.04 -13.94
N LEU A 204 -12.67 -10.57 -12.72
CA LEU A 204 -11.37 -10.60 -12.06
C LEU A 204 -11.49 -11.10 -10.62
N VAL A 205 -10.76 -12.16 -10.31
CA VAL A 205 -10.46 -12.61 -8.96
C VAL A 205 -9.11 -12.04 -8.54
N VAL A 206 -9.02 -11.54 -7.30
CA VAL A 206 -7.78 -10.99 -6.74
C VAL A 206 -7.37 -11.80 -5.52
N ALA A 207 -6.07 -12.03 -5.37
CA ALA A 207 -5.50 -12.55 -4.14
C ALA A 207 -4.27 -11.73 -3.78
N ALA A 208 -4.01 -11.50 -2.48
CA ALA A 208 -2.84 -10.76 -2.05
C ALA A 208 -2.23 -11.32 -0.77
N GLY A 209 -0.90 -11.25 -0.66
CA GLY A 209 -0.17 -11.73 0.52
C GLY A 209 1.27 -12.11 0.24
N ARG A 210 1.97 -12.60 1.26
CA ARG A 210 3.34 -13.13 1.11
C ARG A 210 3.30 -14.47 0.37
N LEU A 211 4.16 -14.67 -0.62
CA LEU A 211 4.27 -15.93 -1.35
C LEU A 211 5.11 -16.94 -0.55
N ILE A 212 4.52 -17.44 0.54
CA ILE A 212 5.12 -18.41 1.47
C ILE A 212 4.19 -19.62 1.62
N PRO A 213 4.71 -20.81 2.03
CA PRO A 213 3.93 -22.05 2.07
C PRO A 213 2.61 -21.96 2.83
N VAL A 214 2.55 -21.23 3.95
CA VAL A 214 1.32 -21.12 4.75
C VAL A 214 0.15 -20.45 4.02
N LYS A 215 0.39 -19.62 2.98
CA LYS A 215 -0.68 -18.96 2.20
C LYS A 215 -1.31 -19.87 1.13
N ARG A 216 -0.69 -21.02 0.86
CA ARG A 216 -1.17 -22.07 -0.05
C ARG A 216 -1.66 -21.60 -1.43
N TYR A 217 -0.94 -20.66 -2.04
CA TYR A 217 -1.23 -20.26 -3.43
C TYR A 217 -1.07 -21.42 -4.43
N ASP A 218 -0.37 -22.50 -4.07
CA ASP A 218 -0.33 -23.75 -4.84
C ASP A 218 -1.73 -24.36 -5.04
N LEU A 219 -2.59 -24.27 -4.02
CA LEU A 219 -3.98 -24.72 -4.10
C LEU A 219 -4.82 -23.76 -4.91
N LEU A 220 -4.63 -22.45 -4.73
CA LEU A 220 -5.35 -21.47 -5.54
C LEU A 220 -5.05 -21.64 -7.04
N VAL A 221 -3.78 -21.87 -7.41
CA VAL A 221 -3.39 -22.13 -8.80
C VAL A 221 -4.03 -23.43 -9.32
N SER A 222 -4.10 -24.48 -8.49
CA SER A 222 -4.76 -25.74 -8.87
C SER A 222 -6.27 -25.56 -9.05
N ALA A 223 -6.94 -24.88 -8.11
CA ALA A 223 -8.35 -24.54 -8.18
C ALA A 223 -8.67 -23.68 -9.41
N TRP A 224 -7.76 -22.75 -9.74
CA TRP A 224 -7.91 -21.87 -10.90
C TRP A 224 -7.91 -22.62 -12.23
N ALA A 225 -7.24 -23.78 -12.33
CA ALA A 225 -7.33 -24.63 -13.52
C ALA A 225 -8.77 -25.12 -13.76
N THR A 226 -9.46 -25.56 -12.71
CA THR A 226 -10.87 -25.93 -12.76
C THR A 226 -11.76 -24.74 -13.10
N VAL A 227 -11.53 -23.59 -12.46
CA VAL A 227 -12.29 -22.36 -12.74
C VAL A 227 -12.12 -21.92 -14.20
N THR A 228 -10.88 -21.92 -14.72
CA THR A 228 -10.56 -21.51 -16.09
C THR A 228 -11.21 -22.44 -17.11
N ALA A 229 -11.27 -23.75 -16.83
CA ALA A 229 -11.92 -24.71 -17.72
C ALA A 229 -13.42 -24.44 -17.87
N ALA A 230 -14.10 -24.03 -16.80
CA ALA A 230 -15.52 -23.68 -16.83
C ALA A 230 -15.77 -22.24 -17.33
N ARG A 231 -14.91 -21.29 -16.96
CA ARG A 231 -15.06 -19.85 -17.16
C ARG A 231 -13.76 -19.21 -17.66
N PRO A 232 -13.37 -19.46 -18.93
CA PRO A 232 -12.11 -18.94 -19.50
C PRO A 232 -12.10 -17.42 -19.68
N ASP A 233 -13.28 -16.78 -19.55
CA ASP A 233 -13.46 -15.33 -19.59
C ASP A 233 -13.02 -14.62 -18.30
N TRP A 234 -12.80 -15.36 -17.21
CA TRP A 234 -12.32 -14.81 -15.94
C TRP A 234 -10.80 -14.86 -15.81
N LYS A 235 -10.26 -13.91 -15.04
CA LYS A 235 -8.83 -13.79 -14.76
C LYS A 235 -8.56 -13.82 -13.25
N LEU A 236 -7.37 -14.29 -12.86
CA LEU A 236 -6.87 -14.27 -11.50
C LEU A 236 -5.58 -13.46 -11.43
N ARG A 237 -5.50 -12.52 -10.48
CA ARG A 237 -4.27 -11.79 -10.16
C ARG A 237 -3.83 -12.06 -8.74
N ILE A 238 -2.57 -12.47 -8.58
CA ILE A 238 -1.95 -12.70 -7.27
C ILE A 238 -0.89 -11.63 -7.01
N TYR A 239 -1.10 -10.82 -5.97
CA TYR A 239 -0.21 -9.75 -5.54
C TYR A 239 0.64 -10.21 -4.35
N GLY A 240 1.96 -10.21 -4.50
CA GLY A 240 2.84 -10.68 -3.45
C GLY A 240 4.30 -10.80 -3.86
N ARG A 241 5.16 -11.01 -2.85
CA ARG A 241 6.54 -11.45 -3.01
C ARG A 241 6.83 -12.56 -2.00
N GLY A 242 7.75 -13.44 -2.33
CA GLY A 242 8.19 -14.49 -1.43
C GLY A 242 8.92 -15.62 -2.16
N PRO A 243 9.50 -16.55 -1.39
CA PRO A 243 10.32 -17.65 -1.92
C PRO A 243 9.56 -18.60 -2.85
N GLU A 244 8.23 -18.71 -2.73
CA GLU A 244 7.43 -19.61 -3.58
C GLU A 244 7.22 -19.08 -5.02
N LEU A 245 7.68 -17.87 -5.36
CA LEU A 245 7.43 -17.24 -6.67
C LEU A 245 7.81 -18.15 -7.85
N ALA A 246 9.02 -18.72 -7.82
CA ALA A 246 9.51 -19.59 -8.91
C ALA A 246 8.70 -20.89 -9.02
N LYS A 247 8.34 -21.49 -7.87
CA LYS A 247 7.53 -22.70 -7.82
C LYS A 247 6.12 -22.46 -8.34
N LEU A 248 5.50 -21.33 -7.98
CA LEU A 248 4.19 -20.93 -8.49
C LEU A 248 4.23 -20.69 -10.01
N ARG A 249 5.27 -20.00 -10.51
CA ARG A 249 5.47 -19.80 -11.96
C ARG A 249 5.54 -21.14 -12.70
N ALA A 250 6.38 -22.08 -12.25
CA ALA A 250 6.49 -23.39 -12.87
C ALA A 250 5.16 -24.18 -12.85
N GLN A 251 4.35 -24.03 -11.80
CA GLN A 251 3.03 -24.65 -11.74
C GLN A 251 2.05 -24.01 -12.73
N ILE A 252 2.03 -22.68 -12.86
CA ILE A 252 1.22 -21.94 -13.83
C ILE A 252 1.58 -22.38 -15.25
N ASP A 253 2.87 -22.48 -15.56
CA ASP A 253 3.38 -22.91 -16.87
C ASP A 253 2.94 -24.34 -17.20
N ARG A 254 3.15 -25.28 -16.28
CA ARG A 254 2.75 -26.69 -16.44
C ARG A 254 1.24 -26.86 -16.64
N LEU A 255 0.42 -26.00 -16.02
CA LEU A 255 -1.03 -26.03 -16.15
C LEU A 255 -1.57 -25.18 -17.32
N GLY A 256 -0.70 -24.49 -18.06
CA GLY A 256 -1.09 -23.66 -19.21
C GLY A 256 -1.92 -22.42 -18.83
N LEU A 257 -1.77 -21.88 -17.61
CA LEU A 257 -2.62 -20.81 -17.06
C LEU A 257 -2.11 -19.39 -17.34
N ASN A 258 -1.09 -19.22 -18.18
CA ASN A 258 -0.38 -17.94 -18.36
C ASN A 258 -1.26 -16.77 -18.88
N ASP A 259 -2.32 -17.07 -19.63
CA ASP A 259 -3.25 -16.05 -20.13
C ASP A 259 -4.38 -15.73 -19.13
N THR A 260 -4.63 -16.58 -18.12
CA THR A 260 -5.73 -16.41 -17.16
C THR A 260 -5.28 -16.14 -15.73
N LEU A 261 -4.02 -16.39 -15.40
CA LEU A 261 -3.45 -16.17 -14.07
C LEU A 261 -2.15 -15.37 -14.16
N THR A 262 -2.10 -14.24 -13.44
CA THR A 262 -0.95 -13.33 -13.44
C THR A 262 -0.38 -13.13 -12.03
N LEU A 263 0.93 -13.35 -11.87
CA LEU A 263 1.68 -12.98 -10.67
C LEU A 263 2.12 -11.51 -10.78
N MET A 264 1.45 -10.62 -10.03
CA MET A 264 1.58 -9.16 -10.17
C MET A 264 2.76 -8.55 -9.41
N GLY A 265 3.42 -9.34 -8.54
CA GLY A 265 4.40 -8.82 -7.59
C GLY A 265 3.76 -8.07 -6.43
N ALA A 266 4.57 -7.47 -5.56
CA ALA A 266 4.05 -6.68 -4.43
C ALA A 266 3.54 -5.31 -4.89
N HIS A 267 2.40 -4.91 -4.34
CA HIS A 267 1.75 -3.63 -4.62
C HIS A 267 1.28 -2.96 -3.31
N SER A 268 1.31 -1.63 -3.27
CA SER A 268 0.88 -0.83 -2.12
C SER A 268 0.58 0.60 -2.59
N PRO A 269 -0.56 1.20 -2.19
CA PRO A 269 -1.68 0.61 -1.44
C PRO A 269 -2.39 -0.51 -2.24
N ILE A 270 -2.83 -1.57 -1.56
CA ILE A 270 -3.44 -2.76 -2.21
C ILE A 270 -4.92 -2.55 -2.52
N GLU A 271 -5.55 -1.59 -1.83
CA GLU A 271 -6.95 -1.21 -1.94
C GLU A 271 -7.33 -0.84 -3.39
N THR A 272 -6.40 -0.22 -4.15
CA THR A 272 -6.59 0.10 -5.58
C THR A 272 -6.71 -1.13 -6.47
N GLU A 273 -6.22 -2.27 -6.01
CA GLU A 273 -6.27 -3.55 -6.73
C GLU A 273 -7.43 -4.41 -6.26
N TRP A 274 -7.78 -4.36 -4.97
CA TRP A 274 -9.00 -4.98 -4.47
C TRP A 274 -10.23 -4.44 -5.20
N ALA A 275 -10.39 -3.11 -5.30
CA ALA A 275 -11.53 -2.51 -5.97
C ALA A 275 -11.66 -2.81 -7.48
N LYS A 276 -10.61 -3.36 -8.11
CA LYS A 276 -10.66 -3.86 -9.49
C LYS A 276 -11.28 -5.25 -9.59
N GLY A 277 -11.20 -6.04 -8.52
CA GLY A 277 -11.71 -7.39 -8.46
C GLY A 277 -13.19 -7.43 -8.11
N SER A 278 -13.84 -8.53 -8.48
CA SER A 278 -15.21 -8.83 -8.06
C SER A 278 -15.27 -9.93 -7.01
N ILE A 279 -14.17 -10.66 -6.79
CA ILE A 279 -14.03 -11.71 -5.78
C ILE A 279 -12.59 -11.66 -5.26
N ALA A 280 -12.41 -11.84 -3.95
CA ALA A 280 -11.10 -12.05 -3.35
C ALA A 280 -10.92 -13.51 -2.92
N ALA A 281 -9.70 -14.05 -3.06
CA ALA A 281 -9.37 -15.41 -2.63
C ALA A 281 -8.31 -15.40 -1.52
N VAL A 282 -8.59 -16.07 -0.40
CA VAL A 282 -7.68 -16.24 0.74
C VAL A 282 -7.57 -17.72 1.11
N THR A 283 -6.53 -18.37 0.58
CA THR A 283 -6.40 -19.84 0.61
C THR A 283 -5.49 -20.37 1.72
N SER A 284 -5.20 -19.58 2.74
CA SER A 284 -4.22 -19.90 3.78
C SER A 284 -4.50 -21.22 4.52
N ARG A 285 -3.45 -21.89 4.99
CA ARG A 285 -3.58 -22.99 5.95
C ARG A 285 -3.86 -22.47 7.37
N GLU A 286 -3.26 -21.33 7.70
CA GLU A 286 -3.33 -20.70 9.01
C GLU A 286 -3.37 -19.17 8.84
N GLU A 287 -4.21 -18.51 9.65
CA GLU A 287 -4.26 -17.06 9.81
C GLU A 287 -4.38 -16.74 11.30
N SER A 288 -3.71 -15.70 11.79
CA SER A 288 -3.99 -15.21 13.15
C SER A 288 -5.20 -14.28 13.20
N PHE A 289 -5.47 -13.57 12.10
CA PHE A 289 -6.61 -12.66 11.94
C PHE A 289 -7.09 -12.67 10.48
N GLY A 290 -6.30 -12.13 9.56
CA GLY A 290 -6.66 -12.05 8.14
C GLY A 290 -6.92 -10.63 7.65
N MET A 291 -5.95 -9.71 7.81
CA MET A 291 -6.06 -8.31 7.34
C MET A 291 -6.51 -8.18 5.88
N THR A 292 -6.02 -9.06 4.99
CA THR A 292 -6.37 -9.03 3.57
C THR A 292 -7.86 -9.32 3.32
N ILE A 293 -8.51 -10.07 4.22
CA ILE A 293 -9.96 -10.31 4.17
C ILE A 293 -10.67 -8.99 4.44
N VAL A 294 -10.35 -8.32 5.55
CA VAL A 294 -10.97 -7.02 5.92
C VAL A 294 -10.70 -5.94 4.87
N GLU A 295 -9.48 -5.87 4.32
CA GLU A 295 -9.11 -4.93 3.26
C GLU A 295 -9.94 -5.15 1.99
N ALA A 296 -10.13 -6.40 1.55
CA ALA A 296 -10.95 -6.73 0.39
C ALA A 296 -12.44 -6.43 0.63
N MET A 297 -12.97 -6.88 1.78
CA MET A 297 -14.35 -6.60 2.19
C MET A 297 -14.62 -5.09 2.24
N GLY A 298 -13.70 -4.29 2.80
CA GLY A 298 -13.80 -2.83 2.85
C GLY A 298 -13.84 -2.14 1.49
N CYS A 299 -13.34 -2.79 0.44
CA CYS A 299 -13.45 -2.35 -0.95
C CYS A 299 -14.73 -2.84 -1.65
N GLY A 300 -15.66 -3.49 -0.94
CA GLY A 300 -16.88 -4.04 -1.53
C GLY A 300 -16.68 -5.37 -2.26
N VAL A 301 -15.60 -6.10 -1.95
CA VAL A 301 -15.26 -7.36 -2.61
C VAL A 301 -15.59 -8.53 -1.69
N PRO A 302 -16.51 -9.44 -2.07
CA PRO A 302 -16.76 -10.65 -1.29
C PRO A 302 -15.54 -11.58 -1.33
N VAL A 303 -15.30 -12.30 -0.23
CA VAL A 303 -14.10 -13.13 -0.07
C VAL A 303 -14.46 -14.60 -0.04
N VAL A 304 -13.81 -15.41 -0.86
CA VAL A 304 -13.74 -16.87 -0.69
C VAL A 304 -12.49 -17.17 0.13
N ALA A 305 -12.68 -17.49 1.40
CA ALA A 305 -11.62 -17.77 2.35
C ALA A 305 -11.66 -19.21 2.82
N THR A 306 -10.48 -19.76 3.09
CA THR A 306 -10.37 -21.03 3.80
C THR A 306 -10.74 -20.85 5.28
N ASP A 307 -11.52 -21.77 5.82
CA ASP A 307 -11.99 -21.77 7.21
C ASP A 307 -10.88 -22.20 8.18
N CYS A 308 -9.89 -21.32 8.32
CA CYS A 308 -8.81 -21.53 9.29
C CYS A 308 -9.40 -21.50 10.71
N PRO A 309 -8.85 -22.28 11.66
CA PRO A 309 -9.37 -22.32 13.04
C PRO A 309 -9.36 -20.98 13.80
N HIS A 310 -8.64 -19.98 13.29
CA HIS A 310 -8.54 -18.63 13.86
C HIS A 310 -8.65 -17.61 12.72
N GLY A 311 -9.36 -16.50 12.94
CA GLY A 311 -9.35 -15.36 12.02
C GLY A 311 -10.51 -15.33 11.00
N PRO A 312 -10.46 -16.05 9.87
CA PRO A 312 -11.45 -15.95 8.79
C PRO A 312 -12.89 -16.12 9.24
N GLY A 313 -13.21 -17.18 10.00
CA GLY A 313 -14.57 -17.42 10.51
C GLY A 313 -15.05 -16.43 11.58
N GLU A 314 -14.18 -15.59 12.12
CA GLU A 314 -14.55 -14.47 13.00
C GLU A 314 -14.78 -13.16 12.23
N ILE A 315 -14.30 -13.09 10.98
CA ILE A 315 -14.43 -11.94 10.10
C ILE A 315 -15.62 -12.10 9.15
N ILE A 316 -15.76 -13.30 8.58
CA ILE A 316 -16.74 -13.65 7.56
C ILE A 316 -17.91 -14.40 8.20
N THR A 317 -19.12 -13.95 7.90
CA THR A 317 -20.37 -14.69 8.11
C THR A 317 -20.65 -15.48 6.83
N ASP A 318 -20.42 -16.79 6.88
CA ASP A 318 -20.48 -17.66 5.71
C ASP A 318 -21.84 -17.58 4.99
N GLY A 319 -21.81 -17.37 3.68
CA GLY A 319 -22.98 -17.24 2.82
C GLY A 319 -23.61 -15.84 2.80
N GLU A 320 -23.23 -14.93 3.71
CA GLU A 320 -23.80 -13.59 3.80
C GLU A 320 -22.85 -12.51 3.29
N ASP A 321 -21.63 -12.43 3.85
CA ASP A 321 -20.63 -11.40 3.55
C ASP A 321 -19.30 -11.97 3.01
N GLY A 322 -19.27 -13.29 2.80
CA GLY A 322 -18.19 -14.05 2.19
C GLY A 322 -18.54 -15.54 2.14
N LEU A 323 -17.60 -16.36 1.68
CA LEU A 323 -17.72 -17.82 1.67
C LEU A 323 -16.52 -18.45 2.40
N LEU A 324 -16.81 -19.38 3.30
CA LEU A 324 -15.82 -20.20 3.97
C LEU A 324 -15.74 -21.59 3.33
N VAL A 325 -14.52 -22.05 3.04
CA VAL A 325 -14.27 -23.37 2.43
C VAL A 325 -13.26 -24.16 3.27
N PRO A 326 -13.29 -25.50 3.27
CA PRO A 326 -12.33 -26.30 4.03
C PRO A 326 -10.87 -25.99 3.71
N VAL A 327 -10.02 -25.95 4.74
CA VAL A 327 -8.57 -25.79 4.58
C VAL A 327 -7.99 -26.96 3.80
N GLY A 328 -7.12 -26.66 2.82
CA GLY A 328 -6.40 -27.69 2.09
C GLY A 328 -7.14 -28.28 0.89
N ASP A 329 -8.38 -27.86 0.64
CA ASP A 329 -9.25 -28.41 -0.41
C ASP A 329 -9.31 -27.48 -1.64
N SER A 330 -8.58 -27.87 -2.70
CA SER A 330 -8.55 -27.16 -3.98
C SER A 330 -9.91 -27.17 -4.69
N ASP A 331 -10.68 -28.23 -4.56
CA ASP A 331 -11.97 -28.36 -5.25
C ASP A 331 -13.03 -27.50 -4.56
N ALA A 332 -13.00 -27.43 -3.23
CA ALA A 332 -13.86 -26.53 -2.48
C ALA A 332 -13.54 -25.06 -2.79
N ILE A 333 -12.26 -24.69 -2.92
CA ILE A 333 -11.86 -23.34 -3.38
C ILE A 333 -12.45 -23.06 -4.77
N ALA A 334 -12.31 -23.99 -5.72
CA ALA A 334 -12.84 -23.82 -7.07
C ALA A 334 -14.38 -23.67 -7.06
N LYS A 335 -15.09 -24.50 -6.29
CA LYS A 335 -16.55 -24.43 -6.14
C LYS A 335 -17.00 -23.10 -5.53
N GLY A 336 -16.32 -22.62 -4.49
CA GLY A 336 -16.62 -21.32 -3.86
C GLY A 336 -16.43 -20.16 -4.83
N LEU A 337 -15.34 -20.17 -5.61
CA LEU A 337 -15.10 -19.18 -6.65
C LEU A 337 -16.16 -19.24 -7.75
N LEU A 338 -16.47 -20.44 -8.28
CA LEU A 338 -17.46 -20.62 -9.34
C LEU A 338 -18.85 -20.16 -8.89
N LYS A 339 -19.25 -20.46 -7.65
CA LYS A 339 -20.53 -19.99 -7.08
C LYS A 339 -20.69 -18.46 -7.21
N LEU A 340 -19.66 -17.69 -6.88
CA LEU A 340 -19.71 -16.23 -7.01
C LEU A 340 -19.51 -15.75 -8.45
N ILE A 341 -18.77 -16.48 -9.28
CA ILE A 341 -18.55 -16.16 -10.70
C ILE A 341 -19.83 -16.36 -11.53
N GLU A 342 -20.67 -17.31 -11.16
CA GLU A 342 -21.88 -17.70 -11.88
C GLU A 342 -23.14 -16.97 -11.40
N ASP A 343 -23.10 -16.38 -10.20
CA ASP A 343 -24.21 -15.63 -9.61
C ASP A 343 -23.84 -14.15 -9.36
N ASP A 344 -24.21 -13.30 -10.32
CA ASP A 344 -23.95 -11.86 -10.30
C ASP A 344 -24.73 -11.10 -9.19
N GLU A 345 -25.91 -11.60 -8.80
CA GLU A 345 -26.72 -10.97 -7.76
C GLU A 345 -26.17 -11.31 -6.37
N LEU A 346 -25.85 -12.58 -6.14
CA LEU A 346 -25.19 -13.03 -4.91
C LEU A 346 -23.86 -12.31 -4.72
N ARG A 347 -23.01 -12.26 -5.75
CA ARG A 347 -21.70 -11.59 -5.68
C ARG A 347 -21.81 -10.13 -5.28
N ARG A 348 -22.75 -9.38 -5.87
CA ARG A 348 -22.95 -7.94 -5.56
C ARG A 348 -23.56 -7.72 -4.18
N THR A 349 -24.55 -8.51 -3.80
CA THR A 349 -25.19 -8.43 -2.47
C THR A 349 -24.20 -8.77 -1.37
N MET A 350 -23.43 -9.84 -1.55
CA MET A 350 -22.38 -10.26 -0.62
C MET A 350 -21.25 -9.23 -0.54
N GLY A 351 -20.86 -8.60 -1.66
CA GLY A 351 -19.88 -7.51 -1.66
C GLY A 351 -20.33 -6.27 -0.89
N ALA A 352 -21.62 -5.92 -0.98
CA ALA A 352 -22.20 -4.83 -0.19
C ALA A 352 -22.22 -5.17 1.32
N ALA A 353 -22.66 -6.39 1.67
CA ALA A 353 -22.64 -6.88 3.06
C ALA A 353 -21.20 -6.93 3.62
N ALA A 354 -20.24 -7.41 2.82
CA ALA A 354 -18.81 -7.41 3.16
C ALA A 354 -18.30 -6.02 3.57
N ARG A 355 -18.65 -5.00 2.77
CA ARG A 355 -18.24 -3.62 3.05
C ARG A 355 -18.82 -3.08 4.34
N GLU A 356 -20.05 -3.44 4.67
CA GLU A 356 -20.69 -3.07 5.94
C GLU A 356 -20.01 -3.79 7.11
N SER A 357 -19.84 -5.12 7.01
CA SER A 357 -19.18 -5.94 8.03
C SER A 357 -17.74 -5.49 8.33
N ALA A 358 -16.98 -5.06 7.32
CA ALA A 358 -15.62 -4.57 7.48
C ALA A 358 -15.52 -3.36 8.44
N GLN A 359 -16.58 -2.57 8.59
CA GLN A 359 -16.60 -1.40 9.48
C GLN A 359 -16.42 -1.77 10.96
N ARG A 360 -16.71 -3.03 11.36
CA ARG A 360 -16.43 -3.54 12.71
C ARG A 360 -14.95 -3.41 13.09
N TYR A 361 -14.06 -3.43 12.10
CA TYR A 361 -12.62 -3.37 12.27
C TYR A 361 -12.03 -1.98 12.01
N ALA A 362 -12.86 -0.94 11.91
CA ALA A 362 -12.37 0.43 11.79
C ALA A 362 -11.42 0.77 12.97
N PRO A 363 -10.27 1.44 12.74
CA PRO A 363 -9.29 1.69 13.80
C PRO A 363 -9.84 2.44 15.00
N GLU A 364 -10.84 3.29 14.80
CA GLU A 364 -11.57 4.01 15.84
C GLU A 364 -12.30 3.05 16.78
N ARG A 365 -12.95 2.01 16.26
CA ARG A 365 -13.64 1.00 17.08
C ARG A 365 -12.66 0.15 17.86
N ILE A 366 -11.53 -0.22 17.24
CA ILE A 366 -10.47 -0.95 17.94
C ILE A 366 -9.83 -0.07 19.02
N ALA A 367 -9.66 1.22 18.77
CA ALA A 367 -9.20 2.17 19.78
C ALA A 367 -10.20 2.30 20.95
N ASP A 368 -11.50 2.31 20.68
CA ASP A 368 -12.53 2.30 21.74
C ASP A 368 -12.45 1.01 22.58
N ALA A 369 -12.31 -0.16 21.95
CA ALA A 369 -12.13 -1.43 22.67
C ALA A 369 -10.86 -1.47 23.54
N TYR A 370 -9.78 -0.81 23.10
CA TYR A 370 -8.57 -0.60 23.91
C TYR A 370 -8.87 0.25 25.15
N LEU A 371 -9.63 1.33 25.02
CA LEU A 371 -10.01 2.20 26.13
C LEU A 371 -10.94 1.47 27.11
N GLU A 372 -11.90 0.69 26.61
CA GLU A 372 -12.76 -0.16 27.44
C GLU A 372 -11.95 -1.20 28.24
N LEU A 373 -10.93 -1.81 27.62
CA LEU A 373 -10.01 -2.69 28.33
C LEU A 373 -9.27 -1.93 29.44
N ILE A 374 -8.69 -0.77 29.15
CA ILE A 374 -7.98 0.07 30.12
C ILE A 374 -8.90 0.45 31.30
N ASP A 375 -10.12 0.89 31.02
CA ASP A 375 -11.09 1.28 32.05
C ASP A 375 -11.48 0.07 32.91
N SER A 376 -11.65 -1.10 32.31
CA SER A 376 -11.95 -2.34 33.05
C SER A 376 -10.82 -2.82 33.96
N LEU A 377 -9.60 -2.32 33.78
CA LEU A 377 -8.45 -2.57 34.65
C LEU A 377 -8.31 -1.52 35.77
N GLY A 378 -9.29 -0.62 35.91
CA GLY A 378 -9.29 0.49 36.87
C GLY A 378 -8.78 1.82 36.32
N GLY A 379 -8.61 1.92 34.99
CA GLY A 379 -8.14 3.13 34.31
C GLY A 379 -6.62 3.37 34.44
N PRO A 380 -6.13 4.54 33.98
CA PRO A 380 -4.74 4.97 34.15
C PRO A 380 -4.29 4.88 35.61
N ARG A 381 -3.12 4.27 35.85
CA ARG A 381 -2.54 4.24 37.20
C ARG A 381 -1.98 5.63 37.53
N VAL A 382 -2.65 6.33 38.43
CA VAL A 382 -2.15 7.64 38.93
C VAL A 382 -0.96 7.40 39.85
N ALA A 383 0.14 8.11 39.61
CA ALA A 383 1.30 8.07 40.49
C ALA A 383 0.91 8.45 41.93
N PRO A 384 1.41 7.76 42.97
CA PRO A 384 1.18 8.17 44.36
C PRO A 384 1.84 9.53 44.59
N GLY A 385 1.04 10.59 44.56
CA GLY A 385 1.51 11.98 44.66
C GLY A 385 0.47 13.03 44.31
N ASP A 386 -0.58 12.66 43.55
CA ASP A 386 -1.58 13.63 43.05
C ASP A 386 -3.01 13.40 43.57
N THR A 387 -3.17 12.61 44.64
CA THR A 387 -4.43 12.60 45.39
C THR A 387 -4.46 13.80 46.32
N GLY A 388 -5.07 14.89 45.85
CA GLY A 388 -5.52 16.01 46.67
C GLY A 388 -6.51 15.54 47.73
N ALA A 389 -6.02 15.04 48.85
CA ALA A 389 -6.82 14.82 50.04
C ALA A 389 -7.02 16.17 50.75
N GLN A 390 -8.17 16.80 50.48
CA GLN A 390 -8.74 17.79 51.40
C GLN A 390 -9.09 17.08 52.70
N ALA A 391 -8.15 17.08 53.65
CA ALA A 391 -8.40 16.76 55.05
C ALA A 391 -8.12 18.02 55.88
N THR A 392 -9.20 18.63 56.36
CA THR A 392 -9.20 19.75 57.29
C THR A 392 -8.61 19.34 58.64
N ALA A 393 -7.46 19.91 59.03
CA ALA A 393 -7.03 19.91 60.42
C ALA A 393 -6.15 21.15 60.74
N LYS A 394 -6.53 21.84 61.81
CA LYS A 394 -5.98 23.10 62.32
C LYS A 394 -4.50 23.01 62.70
N ALA A 395 -3.77 24.09 62.43
CA ALA A 395 -2.42 24.34 62.91
C ALA A 395 -2.35 24.59 64.43
N PRO A 396 -1.22 24.25 65.06
CA PRO A 396 -0.62 25.13 66.05
C PRO A 396 0.82 25.55 65.66
N ALA A 397 1.27 26.58 66.35
CA ALA A 397 2.29 27.54 65.94
C ALA A 397 3.77 27.08 66.08
N LYS A 398 4.61 27.87 65.41
CA LYS A 398 6.06 27.87 65.28
C LYS A 398 6.86 27.67 66.58
N ALA A 399 8.00 26.99 66.46
CA ALA A 399 9.23 27.36 67.15
C ALA A 399 10.44 27.24 66.20
N THR A 400 11.31 28.24 66.28
CA THR A 400 12.40 28.63 65.39
C THR A 400 13.75 28.02 65.77
N VAL A 401 14.60 27.66 64.80
CA VAL A 401 16.07 27.82 64.90
C VAL A 401 16.66 28.22 63.52
N LYS A 402 17.56 29.21 63.53
CA LYS A 402 18.25 29.88 62.41
C LYS A 402 19.31 29.00 61.70
N PRO A 403 19.60 29.24 60.41
CA PRO A 403 20.86 28.89 59.76
C PRO A 403 21.79 30.11 59.61
N ALA A 404 23.11 29.87 59.52
CA ALA A 404 24.14 30.90 59.35
C ALA A 404 24.90 30.77 58.02
N ALA A 405 25.12 31.94 57.39
CA ALA A 405 26.15 32.40 56.44
C ALA A 405 26.30 31.67 55.07
N LYS A 406 25.88 32.31 53.95
CA LYS A 406 26.55 33.32 53.06
C LYS A 406 27.59 32.68 52.11
N ALA A 407 27.69 32.98 50.81
CA ALA A 407 27.61 34.22 50.02
C ALA A 407 27.42 33.86 48.51
N GLU A 408 27.17 34.70 47.49
CA GLU A 408 26.72 36.08 47.24
C GLU A 408 26.33 36.14 45.74
N ARG A 409 25.34 36.96 45.36
CA ARG A 409 24.99 37.33 43.98
C ARG A 409 25.02 38.86 43.83
N SER A 410 25.50 39.32 42.68
CA SER A 410 25.69 40.72 42.25
C SER A 410 24.36 41.52 42.15
N PRO A 411 24.33 42.83 42.46
CA PRO A 411 23.08 43.58 42.53
C PRO A 411 22.95 44.80 41.58
N LEU A 412 21.67 45.15 41.38
CA LEU A 412 21.08 46.49 41.32
C LEU A 412 20.81 47.15 39.95
N ALA A 413 19.57 46.96 39.54
CA ALA A 413 18.74 47.98 38.94
C ALA A 413 18.32 49.06 39.97
N THR A 414 18.30 50.30 39.49
CA THR A 414 17.47 51.45 39.93
C THR A 414 17.95 52.29 41.11
N LEU A 415 18.57 53.44 40.79
CA LEU A 415 18.63 54.62 41.65
C LEU A 415 17.95 55.81 40.92
N LEU A 416 17.04 56.48 41.61
CA LEU A 416 16.28 57.66 41.18
C LEU A 416 16.85 58.93 41.84
N ARG A 417 16.77 60.05 41.10
CA ARG A 417 16.71 61.48 41.52
C ARG A 417 18.00 62.20 41.96
N ARG A 418 18.34 63.27 41.21
CA ARG A 418 18.42 64.66 41.72
C ARG A 418 18.65 65.70 40.60
N THR A 419 17.76 66.72 40.56
CA THR A 419 17.94 68.20 40.40
C THR A 419 19.11 68.76 39.57
N ALA A 420 19.08 69.91 38.88
CA ALA A 420 18.11 70.92 38.45
C ALA A 420 18.93 71.97 37.65
N GLY A 421 18.38 72.61 36.60
CA GLY A 421 19.06 73.69 35.90
C GLY A 421 18.20 74.39 34.85
N LYS A 422 17.71 75.58 35.20
CA LYS A 422 16.91 76.50 34.38
C LYS A 422 17.73 77.04 33.18
N ILE A 423 17.06 77.36 32.07
CA ILE A 423 16.96 78.72 31.48
C ILE A 423 15.77 78.72 30.49
N VAL A 424 15.05 79.85 30.48
CA VAL A 424 13.70 80.04 29.99
C VAL A 424 13.69 81.08 28.86
N ARG A 425 12.95 80.76 27.78
CA ARG A 425 12.11 81.60 26.88
C ARG A 425 12.70 82.40 25.70
N PRO A 426 11.84 82.85 24.73
CA PRO A 426 10.39 82.61 24.61
C PRO A 426 9.84 82.18 23.24
N LEU A 427 8.56 81.79 23.31
CA LEU A 427 7.63 81.37 22.27
C LEU A 427 7.39 82.40 21.15
N ARG A 428 7.18 81.88 19.93
CA ARG A 428 6.10 82.34 19.04
C ARG A 428 5.31 81.15 18.49
N ARG A 429 4.04 81.05 18.86
CA ARG A 429 3.04 80.20 18.22
C ARG A 429 2.84 80.67 16.78
N ARG A 430 2.93 79.76 15.81
CA ARG A 430 2.33 79.92 14.47
C ARG A 430 1.27 78.83 14.30
N ALA A 431 0.10 79.25 13.83
CA ALA A 431 -1.10 78.44 13.68
C ALA A 431 -0.89 77.25 12.70
N ALA A 432 -1.72 76.23 12.89
CA ALA A 432 -1.73 74.97 12.15
C ALA A 432 -1.95 75.15 10.64
N ALA A 433 -1.22 74.36 9.84
CA ALA A 433 -1.59 74.01 8.47
C ALA A 433 -2.26 72.63 8.49
N PRO A 434 -3.32 72.39 7.70
CA PRO A 434 -4.05 71.12 7.71
C PRO A 434 -3.17 69.99 7.19
N ALA A 435 -3.26 68.83 7.86
CA ALA A 435 -2.60 67.60 7.44
C ALA A 435 -3.09 67.16 6.05
N LYS A 436 -2.15 66.85 5.14
CA LYS A 436 -2.46 66.12 3.90
C LYS A 436 -3.05 64.75 4.27
N PRO A 437 -4.09 64.26 3.56
CA PRO A 437 -4.58 62.91 3.76
C PRO A 437 -3.46 61.90 3.55
N ALA A 438 -3.34 60.94 4.46
CA ALA A 438 -2.45 59.81 4.29
C ALA A 438 -2.87 59.06 3.02
N ALA A 439 -1.94 58.92 2.08
CA ALA A 439 -2.12 58.04 0.94
C ALA A 439 -2.40 56.62 1.47
N GLU A 440 -3.54 56.05 1.09
CA GLU A 440 -3.82 54.63 1.31
C GLU A 440 -2.63 53.83 0.77
N LYS A 441 -1.94 53.13 1.67
CA LYS A 441 -1.00 52.09 1.27
C LYS A 441 -1.83 51.04 0.53
N ALA A 442 -1.56 50.89 -0.76
CA ALA A 442 -2.08 49.79 -1.55
C ALA A 442 -1.93 48.48 -0.75
N PRO A 443 -2.98 47.64 -0.67
CA PRO A 443 -2.91 46.41 0.10
C PRO A 443 -1.73 45.58 -0.36
N ALA A 444 -0.90 45.13 0.60
CA ALA A 444 0.24 44.28 0.32
C ALA A 444 -0.24 43.05 -0.48
N LYS A 445 0.38 42.80 -1.64
CA LYS A 445 0.03 41.62 -2.45
C LYS A 445 0.10 40.37 -1.55
N PRO A 446 -0.94 39.52 -1.54
CA PRO A 446 -0.98 38.36 -0.67
C PRO A 446 0.24 37.47 -0.93
N VAL A 447 0.98 37.12 0.13
CA VAL A 447 2.14 36.23 0.03
C VAL A 447 1.64 34.83 -0.29
N LEU A 448 1.80 34.43 -1.56
CA LEU A 448 1.37 33.12 -2.04
C LEU A 448 2.30 32.03 -1.49
N LYS A 449 1.73 31.07 -0.77
CA LYS A 449 2.48 29.89 -0.29
C LYS A 449 3.01 29.07 -1.49
N PRO A 450 4.13 28.34 -1.34
CA PRO A 450 4.59 27.42 -2.38
C PRO A 450 3.56 26.31 -2.65
N LEU A 451 3.37 25.97 -3.93
CA LEU A 451 2.53 24.82 -4.31
C LEU A 451 3.18 23.50 -3.87
N ARG A 452 2.38 22.62 -3.29
CA ARG A 452 2.72 21.23 -2.93
C ARG A 452 1.55 20.32 -3.33
N PRO A 453 1.28 20.15 -4.63
CA PRO A 453 0.10 19.44 -5.09
C PRO A 453 0.24 17.94 -4.82
N VAL A 454 -0.74 17.39 -4.11
CA VAL A 454 -0.95 15.95 -3.90
C VAL A 454 -2.29 15.61 -4.53
N ALA A 455 -2.37 14.53 -5.31
CA ALA A 455 -3.62 14.15 -5.95
C ALA A 455 -3.84 12.64 -5.93
N SER A 456 -5.11 12.25 -5.83
CA SER A 456 -5.56 10.93 -6.28
C SER A 456 -6.01 11.02 -7.73
N CYS A 457 -6.00 9.90 -8.44
CA CYS A 457 -6.76 9.79 -9.68
C CYS A 457 -7.61 8.53 -9.70
N ARG A 458 -8.72 8.61 -10.44
CA ARG A 458 -9.58 7.48 -10.78
C ARG A 458 -9.89 7.49 -12.27
N VAL A 459 -10.10 6.30 -12.83
CA VAL A 459 -10.59 6.12 -14.19
C VAL A 459 -12.03 5.66 -14.16
N ASP A 460 -12.92 6.37 -14.84
CA ASP A 460 -14.34 5.98 -14.96
C ASP A 460 -14.59 4.96 -16.07
N ALA A 461 -15.83 4.52 -16.22
CA ALA A 461 -16.23 3.52 -17.21
C ALA A 461 -16.06 3.96 -18.69
N HIS A 462 -15.88 5.26 -18.95
CA HIS A 462 -15.58 5.78 -20.29
C HIS A 462 -14.08 5.85 -20.58
N GLY A 463 -13.24 5.58 -19.57
CA GLY A 463 -11.80 5.71 -19.64
C GLY A 463 -11.30 7.14 -19.38
N ASP A 464 -12.17 8.04 -18.90
CA ASP A 464 -11.78 9.39 -18.55
C ASP A 464 -11.06 9.39 -17.19
N ILE A 465 -10.01 10.20 -17.08
CA ILE A 465 -9.19 10.25 -15.87
C ILE A 465 -9.55 11.48 -15.05
N HIS A 466 -10.13 11.25 -13.89
CA HIS A 466 -10.44 12.29 -12.90
C HIS A 466 -9.27 12.45 -11.96
N VAL A 467 -8.59 13.60 -12.02
CA VAL A 467 -7.47 13.94 -11.13
C VAL A 467 -7.98 14.85 -10.01
N LEU A 468 -7.97 14.33 -8.80
CA LEU A 468 -8.50 14.94 -7.58
C LEU A 468 -7.36 15.53 -6.76
N VAL A 469 -7.04 16.81 -7.00
CA VAL A 469 -5.94 17.52 -6.34
C VAL A 469 -6.38 18.04 -4.97
N GLN A 470 -5.71 17.58 -3.91
CA GLN A 470 -5.99 17.99 -2.54
C GLN A 470 -5.81 19.51 -2.38
N ARG A 471 -6.80 20.16 -1.78
CA ARG A 471 -6.75 21.60 -1.47
C ARG A 471 -5.57 21.95 -0.57
N LYS A 472 -5.22 21.05 0.35
CA LYS A 472 -4.07 21.20 1.25
C LYS A 472 -2.79 21.17 0.42
N GLY A 473 -2.12 22.31 0.30
CA GLY A 473 -0.90 22.45 -0.51
C GLY A 473 -1.11 23.28 -1.79
N LEU A 474 -2.35 23.67 -2.10
CA LEU A 474 -2.65 24.66 -3.13
C LEU A 474 -2.78 26.06 -2.53
N SER A 475 -2.49 27.09 -3.32
CA SER A 475 -2.73 28.49 -2.97
C SER A 475 -2.79 29.36 -4.24
N GLY A 476 -3.54 30.45 -4.18
CA GLY A 476 -3.81 31.31 -5.33
C GLY A 476 -5.00 30.85 -6.16
N GLU A 477 -5.25 31.56 -7.26
CA GLU A 477 -6.40 31.38 -8.17
C GLU A 477 -5.93 30.99 -9.58
N ASN A 478 -6.88 30.63 -10.45
CA ASN A 478 -6.63 30.28 -11.86
C ASN A 478 -5.57 29.19 -12.02
N LEU A 479 -5.60 28.20 -11.12
CA LEU A 479 -4.73 27.02 -11.21
C LEU A 479 -5.17 26.16 -12.39
N SER A 480 -4.21 25.54 -13.07
CA SER A 480 -4.48 24.53 -14.08
C SER A 480 -3.66 23.28 -13.84
N LEU A 481 -4.20 22.14 -14.27
CA LEU A 481 -3.42 20.92 -14.40
C LEU A 481 -2.80 20.92 -15.80
N THR A 482 -1.54 20.49 -15.91
CA THR A 482 -0.91 20.25 -17.21
C THR A 482 -0.38 18.83 -17.26
N VAL A 483 -0.59 18.15 -18.38
CA VAL A 483 0.14 16.92 -18.72
C VAL A 483 1.26 17.25 -19.69
N THR A 484 2.44 16.69 -19.47
CA THR A 484 3.63 16.96 -20.30
C THR A 484 4.35 15.66 -20.62
N ARG A 485 4.49 15.33 -21.91
CA ARG A 485 5.25 14.15 -22.35
C ARG A 485 6.73 14.30 -21.98
N ARG A 486 7.33 13.24 -21.45
CA ARG A 486 8.77 13.19 -21.20
C ARG A 486 9.54 13.32 -22.52
N LYS A 487 10.66 14.04 -22.50
CA LYS A 487 11.54 14.28 -23.66
C LYS A 487 10.85 15.05 -24.81
N GLU A 488 10.38 16.28 -24.53
CA GLU A 488 9.98 17.30 -25.55
C GLU A 488 8.47 17.42 -25.90
N GLY A 489 7.56 17.12 -24.97
CA GLY A 489 6.13 17.45 -25.15
C GLY A 489 5.78 18.89 -24.77
N LYS A 490 5.07 19.63 -25.64
CA LYS A 490 4.38 20.87 -25.25
C LYS A 490 3.32 20.51 -24.19
N PRO A 491 3.25 21.23 -23.05
CA PRO A 491 2.25 20.91 -22.03
C PRO A 491 0.83 21.07 -22.57
N VAL A 492 -0.02 20.09 -22.32
CA VAL A 492 -1.46 20.18 -22.58
C VAL A 492 -2.13 20.60 -21.27
N ALA A 493 -2.80 21.75 -21.29
CA ALA A 493 -3.49 22.28 -20.12
C ALA A 493 -4.92 21.72 -20.03
N VAL A 494 -5.29 21.32 -18.82
CA VAL A 494 -6.63 20.87 -18.45
C VAL A 494 -7.13 21.79 -17.32
N PRO A 495 -8.34 22.35 -17.42
CA PRO A 495 -8.90 23.17 -16.36
C PRO A 495 -8.92 22.42 -15.02
N LEU A 496 -8.46 23.08 -13.95
CA LEU A 496 -8.54 22.56 -12.59
C LEU A 496 -9.65 23.31 -11.86
N THR A 497 -10.77 22.63 -11.64
CA THR A 497 -12.01 23.23 -11.15
C THR A 497 -12.13 23.05 -9.63
N PRO A 498 -12.38 24.11 -8.85
CA PRO A 498 -12.62 23.96 -7.41
C PRO A 498 -13.95 23.24 -7.15
N PRO A 499 -14.10 22.54 -6.01
CA PRO A 499 -15.36 21.90 -5.65
C PRO A 499 -16.46 22.94 -5.39
N ALA A 500 -17.70 22.63 -5.78
CA ALA A 500 -18.82 23.55 -5.71
C ALA A 500 -19.21 23.97 -4.28
N ASP A 501 -19.07 23.06 -3.32
CA ASP A 501 -19.36 23.29 -1.90
C ASP A 501 -18.16 23.91 -1.15
N GLY A 502 -17.06 24.19 -1.86
CA GLY A 502 -15.79 24.66 -1.29
C GLY A 502 -15.06 23.63 -0.41
N LYS A 503 -15.58 22.40 -0.31
CA LYS A 503 -15.04 21.29 0.48
C LYS A 503 -14.56 20.18 -0.47
N GLY A 504 -13.49 19.49 -0.10
CA GLY A 504 -12.91 18.43 -0.94
C GLY A 504 -11.85 18.90 -1.96
N PRO A 505 -11.47 18.02 -2.89
CA PRO A 505 -10.38 18.25 -3.84
C PRO A 505 -10.82 19.10 -5.04
N TRP A 506 -9.86 19.76 -5.67
CA TRP A 506 -10.04 20.37 -6.98
C TRP A 506 -9.94 19.28 -8.05
N THR A 507 -10.76 19.37 -9.10
CA THR A 507 -10.88 18.30 -10.09
C THR A 507 -10.45 18.77 -11.47
N ALA A 508 -9.61 17.98 -12.13
CA ALA A 508 -9.32 18.09 -13.56
C ALA A 508 -9.70 16.76 -14.23
N VAL A 509 -10.41 16.82 -15.35
CA VAL A 509 -10.85 15.63 -16.09
C VAL A 509 -10.11 15.56 -17.41
N LEU A 510 -9.30 14.52 -17.60
CA LEU A 510 -8.69 14.20 -18.88
C LEU A 510 -9.66 13.32 -19.64
N LYS A 511 -10.33 13.90 -20.63
CA LYS A 511 -11.33 13.19 -21.42
C LYS A 511 -10.69 12.44 -22.60
N ARG A 512 -10.85 11.12 -22.61
CA ARG A 512 -10.25 10.20 -23.59
C ARG A 512 -10.69 10.47 -25.01
N SER A 513 -11.92 10.92 -25.19
CA SER A 513 -12.49 11.27 -26.50
C SER A 513 -12.03 12.64 -27.03
N GLU A 514 -11.54 13.55 -26.17
CA GLU A 514 -11.22 14.93 -26.55
C GLU A 514 -9.71 15.19 -26.66
N LEU A 515 -8.90 14.62 -25.77
CA LEU A 515 -7.44 14.87 -25.78
C LEU A 515 -6.71 13.85 -26.64
N ARG A 516 -5.76 14.31 -27.45
CA ARG A 516 -4.84 13.43 -28.19
C ARG A 516 -3.45 13.47 -27.56
N LEU A 517 -3.12 12.43 -26.82
CA LEU A 517 -1.83 12.27 -26.15
C LEU A 517 -0.98 11.27 -26.92
N ALA A 518 0.08 11.75 -27.59
CA ALA A 518 1.03 10.90 -28.30
C ALA A 518 1.61 9.79 -27.39
N GLU A 519 1.93 8.64 -28.01
CA GLU A 519 2.44 7.47 -27.31
C GLU A 519 3.66 7.82 -26.45
N GLY A 520 3.59 7.62 -25.14
CA GLY A 520 4.65 8.10 -24.25
C GLY A 520 4.31 8.01 -22.77
N ARG A 521 5.25 8.48 -21.95
CA ARG A 521 5.05 8.71 -20.51
C ARG A 521 4.87 10.21 -20.31
N TRP A 522 3.86 10.57 -19.54
CA TRP A 522 3.41 11.94 -19.32
C TRP A 522 3.43 12.25 -17.82
N ASP A 523 3.97 13.41 -17.46
CA ASP A 523 4.03 13.88 -16.08
C ASP A 523 3.00 14.98 -15.83
N LEU A 524 2.33 14.91 -14.68
CA LEU A 524 1.30 15.86 -14.28
C LEU A 524 1.89 16.99 -13.44
N HIS A 525 1.49 18.23 -13.73
CA HIS A 525 1.91 19.41 -12.96
C HIS A 525 0.72 20.33 -12.67
N VAL A 526 0.67 20.89 -11.47
CA VAL A 526 -0.17 22.07 -11.21
C VAL A 526 0.62 23.32 -11.55
N VAL A 527 0.00 24.21 -12.31
CA VAL A 527 0.55 25.49 -12.74
C VAL A 527 -0.26 26.62 -12.13
N ARG A 528 0.45 27.62 -11.60
CA ARG A 528 -0.11 28.89 -11.15
C ARG A 528 0.45 30.02 -12.02
N PRO A 529 -0.38 30.66 -12.86
CA PRO A 529 0.09 31.72 -13.76
C PRO A 529 0.65 32.95 -13.03
N ALA A 530 0.08 33.32 -11.88
CA ALA A 530 0.40 34.55 -11.15
C ALA A 530 1.89 34.73 -10.82
N ASP A 531 2.60 33.63 -10.54
CA ASP A 531 4.04 33.61 -10.24
C ASP A 531 4.81 32.59 -11.09
N LYS A 532 4.17 32.07 -12.15
CA LYS A 532 4.70 31.00 -13.01
C LYS A 532 5.11 29.75 -12.25
N ALA A 533 4.58 29.52 -11.04
CA ALA A 533 4.90 28.32 -10.28
C ALA A 533 4.38 27.09 -11.02
N ARG A 534 5.27 26.11 -11.20
CA ARG A 534 4.95 24.81 -11.78
C ARG A 534 5.50 23.74 -10.85
N ARG A 535 4.63 22.85 -10.38
CA ARG A 535 5.00 21.78 -9.45
C ARG A 535 4.38 20.46 -9.88
N ARG A 536 5.23 19.43 -9.91
CA ARG A 536 4.83 18.08 -10.25
C ARG A 536 3.88 17.53 -9.17
N VAL A 537 2.87 16.80 -9.59
CA VAL A 537 1.84 16.25 -8.71
C VAL A 537 2.37 15.00 -8.01
N VAL A 538 2.34 15.00 -6.67
CA VAL A 538 2.63 13.81 -5.86
C VAL A 538 1.41 12.90 -5.89
N SER A 539 1.62 11.60 -6.10
CA SER A 539 0.54 10.61 -6.12
C SER A 539 0.13 10.26 -4.70
N HIS A 540 -1.17 10.37 -4.40
CA HIS A 540 -1.79 9.77 -3.21
C HIS A 540 -2.33 8.38 -3.56
N LEU A 541 -3.31 8.31 -4.45
CA LEU A 541 -3.86 7.07 -5.02
C LEU A 541 -3.88 7.15 -6.56
N ALA A 542 -3.73 6.00 -7.21
CA ALA A 542 -3.88 5.87 -8.66
C ALA A 542 -4.78 4.66 -8.95
N GLU A 543 -6.07 4.93 -9.09
CA GLU A 543 -7.11 3.92 -9.27
C GLU A 543 -7.38 3.70 -10.76
N GLY A 544 -7.29 2.45 -11.20
CA GLY A 544 -7.49 2.04 -12.59
C GLY A 544 -8.72 1.17 -12.81
N ARG A 545 -9.71 1.18 -11.90
CA ARG A 545 -10.89 0.29 -11.95
C ARG A 545 -11.61 0.35 -13.29
N GLY A 546 -11.92 1.55 -13.77
CA GLY A 546 -12.60 1.76 -15.06
C GLY A 546 -11.82 1.28 -16.28
N LEU A 547 -10.56 0.82 -16.15
CA LEU A 547 -9.77 0.26 -17.25
C LEU A 547 -9.93 -1.25 -17.43
N VAL A 548 -10.43 -1.97 -16.42
CA VAL A 548 -10.42 -3.45 -16.42
C VAL A 548 -11.30 -4.01 -17.53
N ASP A 549 -12.52 -3.48 -17.69
CA ASP A 549 -13.48 -3.91 -18.72
C ASP A 549 -13.65 -2.88 -19.85
N LEU A 550 -12.80 -1.84 -19.87
CA LEU A 550 -12.89 -0.74 -20.83
C LEU A 550 -12.78 -1.27 -22.26
N GLN A 551 -13.59 -0.72 -23.15
CA GLN A 551 -13.48 -0.99 -24.58
C GLN A 551 -12.74 0.15 -25.30
N PRO A 552 -11.98 -0.15 -26.36
CA PRO A 552 -11.47 0.85 -27.28
C PRO A 552 -12.61 1.70 -27.87
N LEU A 553 -12.32 2.95 -28.23
CA LEU A 553 -13.32 3.84 -28.84
C LEU A 553 -13.70 3.32 -30.24
N PRO A 554 -14.99 3.12 -30.54
CA PRO A 554 -15.42 2.63 -31.84
C PRO A 554 -15.17 3.68 -32.93
N GLY A 555 -14.68 3.24 -34.10
CA GLY A 555 -14.47 4.13 -35.26
C GLY A 555 -13.44 5.24 -35.08
N ALA A 556 -12.59 5.16 -34.05
CA ALA A 556 -11.54 6.13 -33.76
C ALA A 556 -10.15 5.46 -33.70
N PRO A 557 -9.06 6.23 -33.87
CA PRO A 557 -7.71 5.74 -33.61
C PRO A 557 -7.60 5.12 -32.21
N PHE A 558 -6.85 4.02 -32.10
CA PHE A 558 -6.65 3.33 -30.84
C PHE A 558 -5.99 4.28 -29.82
N THR A 559 -6.72 4.55 -28.74
CA THR A 559 -6.29 5.43 -27.66
C THR A 559 -6.46 4.72 -26.33
N TRP A 560 -5.37 4.65 -25.56
CA TRP A 560 -5.38 3.99 -24.26
C TRP A 560 -4.50 4.70 -23.26
N TRP A 561 -4.98 4.87 -22.03
CA TRP A 561 -4.31 5.64 -20.99
C TRP A 561 -4.34 4.90 -19.66
N VAL A 562 -3.18 4.78 -19.01
CA VAL A 562 -3.05 4.13 -17.70
C VAL A 562 -2.34 5.08 -16.74
N PRO A 563 -3.03 5.62 -15.72
CA PRO A 563 -2.38 6.41 -14.68
C PRO A 563 -1.57 5.51 -13.74
N TYR A 564 -0.45 5.99 -13.24
CA TYR A 564 0.39 5.22 -12.31
C TYR A 564 1.28 6.10 -11.43
N PRO A 565 1.63 5.64 -10.22
CA PRO A 565 2.65 6.27 -9.40
C PRO A 565 4.04 5.91 -9.94
N THR A 566 4.88 6.92 -10.13
CA THR A 566 6.29 6.72 -10.43
C THR A 566 7.05 6.21 -9.21
N VAL A 567 8.24 5.64 -9.42
CA VAL A 567 9.13 5.16 -8.35
C VAL A 567 9.43 6.27 -7.33
N ASP A 568 9.52 7.53 -7.78
CA ASP A 568 9.76 8.70 -6.93
C ASP A 568 8.48 9.28 -6.29
N GLY A 569 7.34 8.60 -6.42
CA GLY A 569 6.08 8.98 -5.77
C GLY A 569 5.24 10.04 -6.50
N PHE A 570 5.60 10.42 -7.73
CA PHE A 570 4.79 11.36 -8.53
C PHE A 570 3.73 10.64 -9.36
N LEU A 571 2.59 11.30 -9.56
CA LEU A 571 1.54 10.84 -10.45
C LEU A 571 1.95 11.05 -11.92
N ALA A 572 1.86 9.99 -12.71
CA ALA A 572 2.16 10.00 -14.14
C ALA A 572 1.08 9.25 -14.93
N LEU A 573 1.15 9.38 -16.25
CA LEU A 573 0.25 8.75 -17.19
C LEU A 573 1.04 8.06 -18.29
N ARG A 574 0.74 6.80 -18.57
CA ARG A 574 1.20 6.13 -19.79
C ARG A 574 0.09 6.28 -20.82
N ALA A 575 0.42 6.81 -21.99
CA ALA A 575 -0.53 7.01 -23.08
C ALA A 575 -0.07 6.30 -24.33
N TRP A 576 -1.03 5.79 -25.10
CA TRP A 576 -0.89 5.25 -26.44
C TRP A 576 -1.89 5.92 -27.37
N TYR A 577 -1.44 6.19 -28.59
CA TYR A 577 -2.24 6.76 -29.67
C TYR A 577 -1.72 6.17 -30.98
N ARG A 578 -2.51 5.32 -31.63
CA ARG A 578 -2.14 4.61 -32.87
C ARG A 578 -3.31 4.65 -33.85
N ASP A 579 -3.05 4.98 -35.11
CA ASP A 579 -4.08 4.95 -36.15
C ASP A 579 -4.57 3.52 -36.43
N ALA A 580 -3.65 2.55 -36.36
CA ALA A 580 -3.93 1.13 -36.39
C ALA A 580 -3.19 0.38 -35.27
N HIS A 581 -3.83 -0.60 -34.65
CA HIS A 581 -3.23 -1.42 -33.60
C HIS A 581 -3.76 -2.86 -33.64
N ALA A 582 -2.85 -3.83 -33.53
CA ALA A 582 -3.17 -5.23 -33.33
C ALA A 582 -3.01 -5.61 -31.84
N GLU A 583 -4.13 -5.79 -31.14
CA GLU A 583 -4.17 -6.21 -29.74
C GLU A 583 -4.03 -7.74 -29.64
N ALA A 584 -2.95 -8.23 -29.01
CA ALA A 584 -2.74 -9.64 -28.73
C ALA A 584 -3.57 -10.08 -27.52
N ARG A 585 -4.60 -10.91 -27.73
CA ARG A 585 -5.53 -11.34 -26.69
C ARG A 585 -5.06 -12.60 -25.97
N SER A 586 -4.56 -13.60 -26.70
CA SER A 586 -4.01 -14.83 -26.13
C SER A 586 -2.74 -15.28 -26.84
N ILE A 587 -1.87 -15.97 -26.11
CA ILE A 587 -0.66 -16.59 -26.64
C ILE A 587 -0.60 -18.00 -26.10
N LYS A 588 -0.80 -18.98 -26.99
CA LYS A 588 -0.73 -20.41 -26.68
C LYS A 588 0.53 -20.99 -27.31
N ALA A 589 1.24 -21.81 -26.57
CA ALA A 589 2.42 -22.51 -27.04
C ALA A 589 2.20 -24.01 -26.88
N ASP A 590 2.57 -24.76 -27.90
CA ASP A 590 2.74 -26.22 -27.87
C ASP A 590 4.19 -26.55 -28.23
N ASP A 591 4.49 -27.83 -28.45
CA ASP A 591 5.86 -28.32 -28.70
C ASP A 591 6.43 -27.92 -30.07
N GLU A 592 5.59 -27.48 -31.03
CA GLU A 592 5.99 -27.20 -32.41
C GLU A 592 5.90 -25.72 -32.79
N ALA A 593 4.98 -24.97 -32.17
CA ALA A 593 4.69 -23.59 -32.51
C ALA A 593 4.07 -22.81 -31.34
N PHE A 594 4.03 -21.49 -31.52
CA PHE A 594 3.13 -20.65 -30.73
C PHE A 594 2.09 -19.99 -31.63
N THR A 595 0.87 -19.87 -31.10
CA THR A 595 -0.30 -19.29 -31.76
C THR A 595 -0.76 -18.07 -30.99
N VAL A 596 -1.00 -16.97 -31.72
CA VAL A 596 -1.53 -15.72 -31.17
C VAL A 596 -2.88 -15.45 -31.79
N GLU A 597 -3.86 -15.16 -30.95
CA GLU A 597 -5.15 -14.60 -31.36
C GLU A 597 -5.23 -13.15 -30.93
N GLY A 598 -5.77 -12.30 -31.80
CA GLY A 598 -5.85 -10.88 -31.55
C GLY A 598 -6.99 -10.18 -32.28
N THR A 599 -7.08 -8.88 -32.03
CA THR A 599 -8.10 -8.00 -32.62
C THR A 599 -7.44 -6.73 -33.14
N LEU A 600 -7.87 -6.27 -34.32
CA LEU A 600 -7.49 -5.01 -34.91
C LEU A 600 -8.37 -3.87 -34.38
N HIS A 601 -7.74 -2.74 -34.12
CA HIS A 601 -8.39 -1.49 -33.75
C HIS A 601 -7.91 -0.36 -34.66
N GLY A 602 -8.83 0.53 -35.04
CA GLY A 602 -8.57 1.66 -35.94
C GLY A 602 -8.41 1.28 -37.42
N THR A 603 -8.40 -0.03 -37.74
CA THR A 603 -8.34 -0.56 -39.11
C THR A 603 -9.02 -1.94 -39.16
N GLU A 604 -9.27 -2.43 -40.36
CA GLU A 604 -9.97 -3.70 -40.63
C GLU A 604 -9.28 -4.46 -41.78
N PHE A 605 -9.47 -5.77 -41.82
CA PHE A 605 -9.11 -6.57 -42.98
C PHE A 605 -10.07 -6.27 -44.13
N THR A 606 -9.53 -6.15 -45.34
CA THR A 606 -10.33 -5.96 -46.56
C THR A 606 -10.38 -7.27 -47.35
N ASP A 607 -11.56 -7.60 -47.87
CA ASP A 607 -11.82 -8.90 -48.48
C ASP A 607 -10.87 -9.19 -49.66
N GLY A 608 -10.36 -10.41 -49.74
CA GLY A 608 -9.53 -10.91 -50.85
C GLY A 608 -8.01 -10.64 -50.80
N ARG A 609 -7.43 -10.08 -49.73
CA ARG A 609 -5.95 -9.89 -49.61
C ARG A 609 -5.33 -10.78 -48.53
N LYS A 610 -4.18 -11.39 -48.82
CA LYS A 610 -3.43 -12.21 -47.85
C LYS A 610 -2.77 -11.32 -46.80
N ALA A 611 -3.28 -11.35 -45.57
CA ALA A 611 -2.62 -10.73 -44.43
C ALA A 611 -1.39 -11.55 -44.03
N VAL A 612 -0.34 -10.87 -43.57
CA VAL A 612 0.95 -11.48 -43.26
C VAL A 612 1.49 -10.92 -41.95
N LEU A 613 2.03 -11.80 -41.11
CA LEU A 613 2.82 -11.41 -39.95
C LEU A 613 4.29 -11.38 -40.37
N SER A 614 4.96 -10.26 -40.12
CA SER A 614 6.42 -10.12 -40.27
C SER A 614 7.09 -10.01 -38.90
N GLY A 615 8.13 -10.80 -38.68
CA GLY A 615 9.07 -10.67 -37.58
C GLY A 615 10.36 -10.02 -38.05
N THR A 616 10.65 -8.81 -37.57
CA THR A 616 11.88 -8.07 -37.91
C THR A 616 12.95 -8.31 -36.83
N PRO A 617 14.15 -8.81 -37.16
CA PRO A 617 15.18 -9.07 -36.17
C PRO A 617 15.79 -7.79 -35.60
N ARG A 618 16.08 -7.79 -34.29
CA ARG A 618 16.87 -6.77 -33.62
C ARG A 618 18.36 -7.07 -33.78
N GLY A 619 18.92 -6.71 -34.95
CA GLY A 619 20.34 -6.87 -35.26
C GLY A 619 20.60 -7.78 -36.46
N ASP A 620 21.87 -7.82 -36.91
CA ASP A 620 22.25 -8.39 -38.21
C ASP A 620 22.44 -9.92 -38.19
N ASN A 621 22.35 -10.56 -37.02
CA ASN A 621 22.58 -11.99 -36.81
C ASN A 621 21.33 -12.86 -37.11
N ALA A 622 20.29 -12.30 -37.70
CA ALA A 622 19.07 -13.03 -38.06
C ALA A 622 18.41 -12.45 -39.32
N SER A 623 17.62 -13.28 -40.00
CA SER A 623 16.80 -12.88 -41.14
C SER A 623 15.36 -12.61 -40.73
N GLU A 624 14.63 -11.86 -41.56
CA GLU A 624 13.19 -11.61 -41.37
C GLU A 624 12.41 -12.92 -41.46
N VAL A 625 11.38 -13.05 -40.62
CA VAL A 625 10.44 -14.19 -40.64
C VAL A 625 9.08 -13.70 -41.11
N SER A 626 8.40 -14.50 -41.91
CA SER A 626 7.06 -14.19 -42.41
C SER A 626 6.17 -15.42 -42.29
N VAL A 627 4.95 -15.23 -41.78
CA VAL A 627 3.92 -16.28 -41.74
C VAL A 627 2.57 -15.72 -42.19
N ASP A 628 1.76 -16.59 -42.79
CA ASP A 628 0.39 -16.25 -43.18
C ASP A 628 -0.47 -16.00 -41.93
N VAL A 629 -1.40 -15.07 -42.04
CA VAL A 629 -2.36 -14.73 -40.98
C VAL A 629 -3.74 -15.23 -41.40
N GLU A 630 -4.36 -16.01 -40.53
CA GLU A 630 -5.76 -16.40 -40.64
C GLU A 630 -6.64 -15.22 -40.22
N VAL A 631 -7.40 -14.68 -41.17
CA VAL A 631 -8.42 -13.67 -40.91
C VAL A 631 -9.70 -14.37 -40.50
N VAL A 632 -10.11 -14.20 -39.24
CA VAL A 632 -11.30 -14.86 -38.67
C VAL A 632 -12.56 -14.05 -38.99
N ASP A 633 -12.47 -12.72 -38.87
CA ASP A 633 -13.49 -11.75 -39.27
C ASP A 633 -12.81 -10.42 -39.66
N ALA A 634 -13.60 -9.36 -39.89
CA ALA A 634 -13.09 -8.05 -40.30
C ALA A 634 -12.02 -7.44 -39.37
N THR A 635 -11.96 -7.85 -38.10
CA THR A 635 -11.02 -7.34 -37.10
C THR A 635 -10.24 -8.42 -36.37
N THR A 636 -10.75 -9.66 -36.32
CA THR A 636 -10.11 -10.76 -35.59
C THR A 636 -9.11 -11.49 -36.46
N PHE A 637 -7.93 -11.74 -35.90
CA PHE A 637 -6.88 -12.50 -36.56
C PHE A 637 -6.31 -13.60 -35.68
N ARG A 638 -5.76 -14.61 -36.34
CA ARG A 638 -4.94 -15.65 -35.74
C ARG A 638 -3.69 -15.85 -36.58
N PHE A 639 -2.54 -16.04 -35.95
CA PHE A 639 -1.34 -16.51 -36.62
C PHE A 639 -0.62 -17.55 -35.79
N THR A 640 0.05 -18.47 -36.47
CA THR A 640 0.87 -19.52 -35.86
C THR A 640 2.28 -19.41 -36.40
N VAL A 641 3.26 -19.34 -35.51
CA VAL A 641 4.68 -19.26 -35.87
C VAL A 641 5.34 -20.58 -35.48
N PRO A 642 5.67 -21.46 -36.45
CA PRO A 642 6.42 -22.68 -36.19
C PRO A 642 7.81 -22.36 -35.65
N TYR A 643 8.27 -23.08 -34.63
CA TYR A 643 9.59 -22.86 -34.05
C TYR A 643 10.71 -23.10 -35.07
N GLU A 644 10.55 -24.09 -35.96
CA GLU A 644 11.48 -24.38 -37.05
C GLU A 644 11.74 -23.14 -37.92
N ARG A 645 10.73 -22.29 -38.18
CA ARG A 645 10.89 -21.06 -38.96
C ARG A 645 11.81 -20.05 -38.29
N LEU A 646 11.69 -19.90 -36.97
CA LEU A 646 12.53 -18.98 -36.20
C LEU A 646 13.96 -19.50 -36.08
N HIS A 647 14.12 -20.81 -35.87
CA HIS A 647 15.43 -21.47 -35.85
C HIS A 647 16.14 -21.36 -37.21
N ALA A 648 15.43 -21.60 -38.32
CA ALA A 648 15.99 -21.46 -39.66
C ALA A 648 16.36 -20.02 -40.03
N ALA A 649 15.66 -19.02 -39.50
CA ALA A 649 15.94 -17.61 -39.74
C ALA A 649 17.10 -17.07 -38.88
N ARG A 650 17.51 -17.79 -37.85
CA ARG A 650 18.61 -17.41 -36.98
C ARG A 650 19.97 -17.72 -37.62
N ARG A 651 20.98 -16.86 -37.38
CA ARG A 651 22.36 -17.09 -37.80
C ARG A 651 23.31 -16.94 -36.62
N GLY A 652 24.14 -17.97 -36.35
CA GLY A 652 25.13 -17.94 -35.27
C GLY A 652 24.57 -18.27 -33.88
N ALA A 653 25.47 -18.31 -32.89
CA ALA A 653 25.18 -18.81 -31.54
C ALA A 653 24.57 -17.75 -30.59
N ASP A 654 24.62 -16.46 -30.94
CA ASP A 654 24.10 -15.39 -30.07
C ASP A 654 22.56 -15.36 -30.04
N SER A 655 21.97 -14.93 -28.92
CA SER A 655 20.51 -14.78 -28.79
C SER A 655 19.94 -13.79 -29.82
N ALA A 656 18.87 -14.19 -30.51
CA ALA A 656 18.18 -13.35 -31.47
C ALA A 656 16.78 -12.95 -30.96
N THR A 657 16.32 -11.76 -31.32
CA THR A 657 14.99 -11.23 -30.99
C THR A 657 14.31 -10.70 -32.23
N TRP A 658 13.04 -11.03 -32.42
CA TRP A 658 12.21 -10.49 -33.49
C TRP A 658 11.07 -9.64 -32.93
N ASP A 659 10.89 -8.45 -33.48
CA ASP A 659 9.71 -7.60 -33.24
C ASP A 659 8.60 -7.99 -34.22
N LEU A 660 7.41 -8.28 -33.69
CA LEU A 660 6.30 -8.78 -34.50
C LEU A 660 5.37 -7.64 -34.96
N SER A 661 5.10 -7.59 -36.25
CA SER A 661 4.14 -6.66 -36.86
C SER A 661 3.23 -7.37 -37.86
N LEU A 662 1.96 -7.00 -37.85
CA LEU A 662 0.94 -7.50 -38.75
C LEU A 662 0.80 -6.55 -39.95
N ARG A 663 0.66 -7.09 -41.16
CA ARG A 663 0.28 -6.33 -42.36
C ARG A 663 -1.06 -6.85 -42.84
N THR A 664 -2.05 -5.96 -42.95
CA THR A 664 -3.42 -6.31 -43.40
C THR A 664 -3.51 -6.65 -44.88
N ALA A 665 -2.46 -6.34 -45.65
CA ALA A 665 -2.28 -6.73 -47.05
C ALA A 665 -0.78 -6.83 -47.38
N PRO A 666 -0.39 -7.57 -48.43
CA PRO A 666 1.00 -7.63 -48.87
C PRO A 666 1.53 -6.23 -49.21
N GLY A 667 2.68 -5.85 -48.64
CA GLY A 667 3.28 -4.52 -48.84
C GLY A 667 2.59 -3.36 -48.11
N GLY A 668 1.51 -3.61 -47.36
CA GLY A 668 0.85 -2.59 -46.53
C GLY A 668 1.69 -2.16 -45.34
N GLU A 669 1.32 -1.06 -44.68
CA GLU A 669 2.05 -0.56 -43.50
C GLU A 669 2.02 -1.57 -42.34
N PRO A 670 3.13 -1.71 -41.59
CA PRO A 670 3.20 -2.62 -40.46
C PRO A 670 2.40 -2.09 -39.27
N VAL A 671 1.46 -2.89 -38.79
CA VAL A 671 0.68 -2.67 -37.57
C VAL A 671 1.34 -3.42 -36.42
N ARG A 672 1.81 -2.69 -35.39
CA ARG A 672 2.46 -3.29 -34.22
C ARG A 672 1.49 -4.22 -33.47
N VAL A 673 1.93 -5.45 -33.25
CA VAL A 673 1.27 -6.41 -32.36
C VAL A 673 1.70 -6.11 -30.94
N ALA A 674 0.75 -5.82 -30.05
CA ALA A 674 1.02 -5.45 -28.66
C ALA A 674 -0.16 -5.84 -27.77
N ARG A 675 -0.01 -5.78 -26.45
CA ARG A 675 -1.14 -5.90 -25.52
C ARG A 675 -1.24 -4.62 -24.69
N LEU A 676 -2.14 -3.74 -25.06
CA LEU A 676 -2.25 -2.38 -24.52
C LEU A 676 -3.52 -2.16 -23.71
N THR A 677 -4.57 -2.95 -23.95
CA THR A 677 -5.81 -2.85 -23.18
C THR A 677 -5.61 -3.25 -21.71
N GLY A 678 -6.54 -2.90 -20.83
CA GLY A 678 -6.43 -3.13 -19.39
C GLY A 678 -5.63 -2.06 -18.63
N ASP A 679 -5.22 -2.39 -17.41
CA ASP A 679 -4.70 -1.44 -16.41
C ASP A 679 -3.19 -1.60 -16.12
N ILE A 680 -2.48 -2.39 -16.93
CA ILE A 680 -1.06 -2.71 -16.72
C ILE A 680 -0.19 -1.80 -17.58
N VAL A 681 0.69 -1.02 -16.92
CA VAL A 681 1.60 -0.06 -17.60
C VAL A 681 2.74 -0.75 -18.35
N ASP A 682 3.29 -1.82 -17.76
CA ASP A 682 4.45 -2.56 -18.26
C ASP A 682 4.19 -4.06 -18.09
N ARG A 683 4.02 -4.74 -19.22
CA ARG A 683 3.64 -6.15 -19.25
C ARG A 683 4.82 -7.12 -19.25
N ASN A 684 6.05 -6.64 -19.39
CA ASN A 684 7.24 -7.49 -19.51
C ASN A 684 7.43 -8.42 -18.29
N LYS A 685 6.98 -7.99 -17.11
CA LYS A 685 7.11 -8.76 -15.86
C LYS A 685 5.83 -9.45 -15.40
N THR A 686 4.69 -9.09 -15.96
CA THR A 686 3.38 -9.65 -15.57
C THR A 686 2.98 -10.77 -16.53
N ASP A 687 3.03 -10.48 -17.83
CA ASP A 687 2.58 -11.35 -18.91
C ASP A 687 3.76 -12.21 -19.36
N VAL A 688 4.20 -13.08 -18.44
CA VAL A 688 5.33 -13.97 -18.65
C VAL A 688 4.83 -15.28 -19.24
N HIS A 689 5.42 -15.65 -20.38
CA HIS A 689 5.20 -16.93 -21.04
C HIS A 689 6.46 -17.81 -20.93
N PRO A 690 6.31 -19.15 -20.90
CA PRO A 690 7.42 -20.09 -20.83
C PRO A 690 8.22 -20.09 -22.13
N THR A 691 9.45 -20.58 -22.06
CA THR A 691 10.22 -20.96 -23.24
C THR A 691 9.80 -22.37 -23.65
N VAL A 692 9.31 -22.54 -24.88
CA VAL A 692 8.90 -23.84 -25.43
C VAL A 692 9.58 -24.00 -26.79
N GLY A 693 10.13 -25.18 -27.09
CA GLY A 693 10.91 -25.40 -28.31
C GLY A 693 12.13 -24.47 -28.48
N GLY A 694 12.70 -23.97 -27.38
CA GLY A 694 13.78 -22.98 -27.41
C GLY A 694 13.33 -21.57 -27.83
N VAL A 695 12.02 -21.30 -27.87
CA VAL A 695 11.44 -20.03 -28.28
C VAL A 695 10.61 -19.44 -27.14
N ARG A 696 10.75 -18.13 -26.91
CA ARG A 696 10.03 -17.40 -25.86
C ARG A 696 9.32 -16.17 -26.43
N PRO A 697 7.99 -16.22 -26.62
CA PRO A 697 7.21 -15.01 -26.83
C PRO A 697 7.19 -14.18 -25.54
N TYR A 698 7.32 -12.86 -25.66
CA TYR A 698 7.29 -11.95 -24.51
C TYR A 698 6.84 -10.55 -24.91
N PHE A 699 6.34 -9.80 -23.93
CA PHE A 699 6.04 -8.38 -24.11
C PHE A 699 7.22 -7.52 -23.70
N THR A 700 7.55 -6.54 -24.53
CA THR A 700 8.61 -5.57 -24.25
C THR A 700 8.19 -4.57 -23.16
N VAL A 701 9.11 -3.70 -22.74
CA VAL A 701 8.79 -2.58 -21.82
C VAL A 701 7.78 -1.56 -22.38
N ASN A 702 7.50 -1.63 -23.69
CA ASN A 702 6.46 -0.85 -24.37
C ASN A 702 5.16 -1.64 -24.56
N SER A 703 5.13 -2.89 -24.07
CA SER A 703 4.06 -3.87 -24.25
C SER A 703 3.85 -4.35 -25.70
N ASP A 704 4.81 -4.07 -26.59
CA ASP A 704 4.86 -4.67 -27.94
C ASP A 704 5.28 -6.14 -27.84
N LEU A 705 4.67 -7.01 -28.65
CA LEU A 705 4.97 -8.44 -28.69
C LEU A 705 6.26 -8.68 -29.48
N ALA A 706 7.18 -9.39 -28.85
CA ALA A 706 8.42 -9.83 -29.46
C ALA A 706 8.64 -11.31 -29.16
N VAL A 707 9.54 -11.92 -29.93
CA VAL A 707 9.95 -13.30 -29.72
C VAL A 707 11.45 -13.33 -29.51
N ASN A 708 11.89 -14.00 -28.45
CA ASN A 708 13.29 -14.27 -28.20
C ASN A 708 13.59 -15.75 -28.46
N VAL A 709 14.70 -16.02 -29.14
CA VAL A 709 15.24 -17.37 -29.30
C VAL A 709 16.61 -17.35 -28.60
N PRO A 710 16.71 -17.84 -27.35
CA PRO A 710 17.96 -17.88 -26.59
C PRO A 710 19.03 -18.70 -27.31
N ALA A 711 20.32 -18.40 -27.07
CA ALA A 711 21.42 -19.29 -27.49
C ALA A 711 21.12 -20.73 -27.07
N ASP A 712 21.41 -21.70 -27.94
CA ASP A 712 21.41 -23.09 -27.52
C ASP A 712 22.40 -23.19 -26.37
N GLU A 713 21.89 -23.35 -25.15
CA GLU A 713 22.71 -23.82 -24.04
C GLU A 713 23.11 -25.24 -24.45
N THR A 714 24.34 -25.39 -24.95
CA THR A 714 24.91 -26.71 -25.25
C THR A 714 24.60 -27.65 -24.10
N ALA A 715 23.87 -28.72 -24.43
CA ALA A 715 23.34 -29.76 -23.56
C ALA A 715 24.37 -30.42 -22.64
#